data_AF-A0A2S6AJN2-F1
#
_entry.id   AF-A0A2S6AJN2-F1
#
_cell.length_a   1.000
_cell.length_b   1.000
_cell.length_c   1.000
_cell.angle_alpha   90.00
_cell.angle_beta   90.00
_cell.angle_gamma   90.00
#
_symmetry.space_group_name_H-M   'P 1'
#
loop_
_entity.id
_entity.type
_entity.pdbx_description
1 polymer ?
#
loop_
_entity_poly.entity_id
_entity_poly.type
_entity_poly.pdbx_seq_one_letter_code
_entity_poly.pdbx_strand_id
1 'polypeptide(L)'
;MPLAHVFAARSDADDFYHRYLAELARTGRGSAPYYSAARTFLQQWPNPQDWAHEPLEVRLSANSATRPFITFLMLHNLLRPGYDYLLERKISSLWREIDASPIGGDLAEFLTTAQGLGFTQRVRTATGSQAPARLLIQTGRRLHQLTLADLDEFAAACRDRQDRTGKGWHHYKAALANTHLVLFHLGILPEPPRPGGPWDFAVRLDGITPAIAEAMIDYLEAKRGTCTRHTVSSMATRLSGFGRFLTDLDPALTRLSQLDRRRHIEPWLASLPDAVNSKTGEPIGVADHARRIVAVNTFLTEITEWGWNDAPKRKLLFRNDVPRLPKPLPRYIPVDADRRLTDALRCSDHELAASALLLARACGLRIGELLDLEIDCVHEIPGEGSWLKVPLGKLDTERMIPLDEEAVELVDRIIEIRSPGEPLTHPRTGKPAQFLFTHHGGRLAQQGVRLELDRAAAAAGIGHVTPHQLRHTYATALVNAGVSLQSLMALLGHVSAQMSLRYGKLFDTTIRTEYERALTLAKDHLADLPTTPAGTKALPLADITSCKDWTAAPALKSRLAGGFCLRAPAQGACPYANICEHCPNFRTDATYLPILAAQRSDARKLADDAQRRGWITEAARHHQLIARLDATITDIQKSAGKGETLTAEQDQPWLAG
;
A
#
# COMPACT_ATOMS: atom_id res chain seq x y z
N MET A 1 -6.31 47.86 -3.89
CA MET A 1 -5.81 49.19 -4.29
C MET A 1 -5.40 49.13 -5.74
N PRO A 2 -5.89 49.99 -6.64
CA PRO A 2 -5.59 49.86 -8.06
C PRO A 2 -4.24 50.50 -8.37
N LEU A 3 -3.25 49.67 -8.71
CA LEU A 3 -2.07 50.09 -9.47
C LEU A 3 -2.50 50.29 -10.94
N ALA A 4 -3.31 51.30 -11.18
CA ALA A 4 -3.46 51.91 -12.48
C ALA A 4 -2.50 53.11 -12.52
N HIS A 5 -1.81 53.28 -13.64
CA HIS A 5 -0.86 54.36 -13.95
C HIS A 5 0.61 54.17 -13.53
N VAL A 6 1.31 53.25 -14.22
CA VAL A 6 2.63 53.56 -14.79
C VAL A 6 2.75 52.89 -16.17
N PHE A 7 2.07 53.43 -17.18
CA PHE A 7 2.47 53.29 -18.58
C PHE A 7 2.75 54.71 -19.09
N ALA A 8 3.96 55.18 -18.87
CA ALA A 8 4.41 56.51 -19.26
C ALA A 8 5.41 56.38 -20.42
N ALA A 9 4.86 56.30 -21.64
CA ALA A 9 5.30 56.97 -22.87
C ALA A 9 4.39 56.46 -24.00
N ARG A 10 3.60 57.34 -24.61
CA ARG A 10 2.94 57.06 -25.90
C ARG A 10 4.05 56.93 -26.95
N SER A 11 4.58 55.74 -27.15
CA SER A 11 5.34 55.42 -28.35
C SER A 11 4.37 55.47 -29.54
N ASP A 12 4.74 56.22 -30.58
CA ASP A 12 3.96 56.32 -31.81
C ASP A 12 3.90 54.94 -32.50
N ALA A 13 2.86 54.68 -33.30
CA ALA A 13 2.74 53.47 -34.10
C ALA A 13 4.01 53.23 -34.95
N ASP A 14 4.62 54.31 -35.42
CA ASP A 14 5.88 54.28 -36.16
C ASP A 14 7.06 53.77 -35.32
N ASP A 15 7.13 54.05 -34.01
CA ASP A 15 8.18 53.51 -33.13
C ASP A 15 8.08 51.98 -33.03
N PHE A 16 6.87 51.44 -32.81
CA PHE A 16 6.66 49.99 -32.77
C PHE A 16 7.06 49.32 -34.09
N TYR A 17 6.69 49.94 -35.20
CA TYR A 17 7.03 49.44 -36.53
C TYR A 17 8.55 49.45 -36.76
N HIS A 18 9.23 50.55 -36.45
CA HIS A 18 10.68 50.67 -36.62
C HIS A 18 11.46 49.69 -35.74
N ARG A 19 11.03 49.52 -34.47
CA ARG A 19 11.64 48.53 -33.56
C ARG A 19 11.47 47.11 -34.09
N TYR A 20 10.32 46.78 -34.66
CA TYR A 20 10.09 45.48 -35.28
C TYR A 20 10.94 45.27 -36.55
N LEU A 21 11.09 46.30 -37.39
CA LEU A 21 11.97 46.23 -38.56
C LEU A 21 13.42 45.98 -38.17
N ALA A 22 13.91 46.68 -37.13
CA ALA A 22 15.25 46.47 -36.60
C ALA A 22 15.45 45.02 -36.12
N GLU A 23 14.45 44.45 -35.44
CA GLU A 23 14.47 43.05 -34.99
C GLU A 23 14.44 42.05 -36.16
N LEU A 24 13.64 42.31 -37.19
CA LEU A 24 13.61 41.48 -38.41
C LEU A 24 14.93 41.53 -39.17
N ALA A 25 15.58 42.69 -39.23
CA ALA A 25 16.91 42.85 -39.82
C ALA A 25 17.96 42.07 -39.02
N ARG A 26 17.94 42.20 -37.68
CA ARG A 26 18.85 41.48 -36.77
C ARG A 26 18.71 39.97 -36.88
N THR A 27 17.49 39.46 -37.01
CA THR A 27 17.21 38.01 -37.11
C THR A 27 17.31 37.47 -38.54
N GLY A 28 17.51 38.31 -39.54
CA GLY A 28 17.54 37.91 -40.96
C GLY A 28 16.17 37.45 -41.50
N ARG A 29 15.06 37.85 -40.87
CA ARG A 29 13.69 37.38 -41.17
C ARG A 29 12.82 38.40 -41.89
N GLY A 30 13.43 39.49 -42.33
CA GLY A 30 12.77 40.52 -43.11
C GLY A 30 12.06 39.94 -44.34
N SER A 31 10.74 40.12 -44.43
CA SER A 31 9.97 39.73 -45.60
C SER A 31 8.83 40.72 -45.85
N ALA A 32 8.50 40.97 -47.12
CA ALA A 32 7.42 41.88 -47.49
C ALA A 32 6.07 41.56 -46.81
N PRO A 33 5.66 40.28 -46.65
CA PRO A 33 4.45 39.94 -45.91
C PRO A 33 4.48 40.36 -44.43
N TYR A 34 5.63 40.27 -43.75
CA TYR A 34 5.74 40.67 -42.33
C TYR A 34 5.69 42.18 -42.16
N TYR A 35 6.34 42.92 -43.06
CA TYR A 35 6.30 44.38 -43.06
C TYR A 35 4.88 44.89 -43.29
N SER A 36 4.19 44.36 -44.31
CA SER A 36 2.81 44.72 -44.62
C SER A 36 1.85 44.36 -43.49
N ALA A 37 2.01 43.17 -42.88
CA ALA A 37 1.17 42.73 -41.77
C ALA A 37 1.35 43.60 -40.51
N ALA A 38 2.58 43.94 -40.13
CA ALA A 38 2.84 44.81 -38.98
C ALA A 38 2.26 46.22 -39.19
N ARG A 39 2.43 46.79 -40.39
CA ARG A 39 1.85 48.09 -40.73
C ARG A 39 0.33 48.08 -40.70
N THR A 40 -0.30 47.05 -41.28
CA THR A 40 -1.76 46.89 -41.27
C THR A 40 -2.30 46.74 -39.85
N PHE A 41 -1.62 45.97 -39.00
CA PHE A 41 -1.98 45.82 -37.60
C PHE A 41 -1.95 47.16 -36.86
N LEU A 42 -0.88 47.94 -37.02
CA LEU A 42 -0.72 49.23 -36.34
C LEU A 42 -1.64 50.33 -36.90
N GLN A 43 -2.06 50.24 -38.15
CA GLN A 43 -3.11 51.12 -38.70
C GLN A 43 -4.45 50.88 -38.04
N GLN A 44 -4.78 49.62 -37.75
CA GLN A 44 -6.03 49.24 -37.09
C GLN A 44 -5.97 49.46 -35.57
N TRP A 45 -4.82 49.17 -34.95
CA TRP A 45 -4.58 49.36 -33.51
C TRP A 45 -3.26 50.11 -33.28
N PRO A 46 -3.25 51.45 -33.32
CA PRO A 46 -2.06 52.26 -33.10
C PRO A 46 -1.41 52.02 -31.73
N ASN A 47 -2.24 51.79 -30.70
CA ASN A 47 -1.81 51.24 -29.43
C ASN A 47 -2.06 49.72 -29.45
N PRO A 48 -1.01 48.87 -29.47
CA PRO A 48 -1.18 47.42 -29.50
C PRO A 48 -2.03 46.87 -28.36
N GLN A 49 -2.06 47.54 -27.19
CA GLN A 49 -2.87 47.07 -26.07
C GLN A 49 -4.38 47.15 -26.36
N ASP A 50 -4.83 48.01 -27.28
CA ASP A 50 -6.24 48.09 -27.68
C ASP A 50 -6.68 46.78 -28.36
N TRP A 51 -5.79 46.12 -29.11
CA TRP A 51 -6.05 44.80 -29.70
C TRP A 51 -6.31 43.73 -28.63
N ALA A 52 -5.74 43.85 -27.43
CA ALA A 52 -5.98 42.90 -26.33
C ALA A 52 -7.43 42.94 -25.81
N HIS A 53 -8.13 44.06 -26.03
CA HIS A 53 -9.52 44.26 -25.62
C HIS A 53 -10.54 43.79 -26.68
N GLU A 54 -10.08 43.43 -27.88
CA GLU A 54 -10.93 42.85 -28.91
C GLU A 54 -11.48 41.47 -28.49
N PRO A 55 -12.67 41.07 -29.00
CA PRO A 55 -13.20 39.72 -28.79
C PRO A 55 -12.17 38.65 -29.14
N LEU A 56 -12.18 37.55 -28.37
CA LEU A 56 -11.18 36.49 -28.52
C LEU A 56 -11.16 35.92 -29.95
N GLU A 57 -12.31 35.81 -30.60
CA GLU A 57 -12.44 35.35 -31.99
C GLU A 57 -11.67 36.26 -32.96
N VAL A 58 -11.74 37.58 -32.76
CA VAL A 58 -11.02 38.58 -33.57
C VAL A 58 -9.52 38.43 -33.35
N ARG A 59 -9.06 38.35 -32.09
CA ARG A 59 -7.64 38.14 -31.76
C ARG A 59 -7.12 36.82 -32.35
N LEU A 60 -7.92 35.75 -32.29
CA LEU A 60 -7.57 34.45 -32.86
C LEU A 60 -7.56 34.45 -34.40
N SER A 61 -8.22 35.39 -35.08
CA SER A 61 -8.23 35.45 -36.55
C SER A 61 -6.88 35.87 -37.17
N ALA A 62 -5.93 36.37 -36.37
CA ALA A 62 -4.61 36.80 -36.81
C ALA A 62 -3.90 35.74 -37.67
N ASN A 63 -3.50 36.12 -38.88
CA ASN A 63 -2.89 35.24 -39.88
C ASN A 63 -1.41 34.93 -39.57
N SER A 64 -0.80 34.04 -40.36
CA SER A 64 0.61 33.62 -40.19
C SER A 64 1.63 34.74 -40.36
N ALA A 65 1.31 35.81 -41.10
CA ALA A 65 2.18 36.96 -41.30
C ALA A 65 2.09 37.99 -40.15
N THR A 66 0.95 38.09 -39.48
CA THR A 66 0.71 39.01 -38.36
C THR A 66 1.21 38.44 -37.03
N ARG A 67 1.13 37.11 -36.85
CA ARG A 67 1.53 36.44 -35.60
C ARG A 67 2.97 36.74 -35.15
N PRO A 68 4.00 36.75 -36.01
CA PRO A 68 5.36 37.11 -35.59
C PRO A 68 5.45 38.52 -35.01
N PHE A 69 4.68 39.48 -35.54
CA PHE A 69 4.62 40.83 -34.99
C PHE A 69 3.95 40.85 -33.61
N ILE A 70 2.83 40.12 -33.44
CA ILE A 70 2.18 39.96 -32.14
C ILE A 70 3.13 39.29 -31.12
N THR A 71 3.88 38.26 -31.53
CA THR A 71 4.89 37.63 -30.67
C THR A 71 5.97 38.62 -30.26
N PHE A 72 6.52 39.39 -31.20
CA PHE A 72 7.48 40.46 -30.89
C PHE A 72 6.91 41.43 -29.84
N LEU A 73 5.69 41.94 -30.04
CA LEU A 73 5.06 42.85 -29.10
C LEU A 73 4.93 42.23 -27.69
N MET A 74 4.52 40.96 -27.60
CA MET A 74 4.43 40.23 -26.33
C MET A 74 5.79 40.07 -25.64
N LEU A 75 6.83 39.65 -26.38
CA LEU A 75 8.16 39.39 -25.80
C LEU A 75 8.85 40.67 -25.34
N HIS A 76 8.56 41.81 -25.98
CA HIS A 76 9.11 43.11 -25.63
C HIS A 76 8.28 43.89 -24.59
N ASN A 77 7.31 43.24 -23.91
CA ASN A 77 6.42 43.84 -22.91
C ASN A 77 5.61 45.03 -23.46
N LEU A 78 5.28 44.99 -24.75
CA LEU A 78 4.49 46.02 -25.45
C LEU A 78 3.02 45.59 -25.63
N LEU A 79 2.71 44.33 -25.34
CA LEU A 79 1.37 43.77 -25.45
C LEU A 79 1.13 42.69 -24.39
N ARG A 80 0.04 42.82 -23.64
CA ARG A 80 -0.45 41.81 -22.71
C ARG A 80 -1.81 41.32 -23.16
N PRO A 81 -1.88 40.17 -23.85
CA PRO A 81 -3.08 39.78 -24.57
C PRO A 81 -4.13 39.09 -23.70
N GLY A 82 -3.84 38.72 -22.46
CA GLY A 82 -4.70 37.89 -21.62
C GLY A 82 -4.36 36.39 -21.70
N TYR A 83 -4.61 35.67 -20.61
CA TYR A 83 -4.41 34.21 -20.59
C TYR A 83 -5.37 33.46 -21.52
N ASP A 84 -6.55 34.01 -21.77
CA ASP A 84 -7.52 33.47 -22.73
C ASP A 84 -6.91 33.32 -24.14
N TYR A 85 -6.15 34.30 -24.61
CA TYR A 85 -5.41 34.21 -25.86
C TYR A 85 -4.16 33.33 -25.75
N LEU A 86 -3.35 33.53 -24.70
CA LEU A 86 -2.08 32.80 -24.54
C LEU A 86 -2.29 31.29 -24.46
N LEU A 87 -3.38 30.84 -23.84
CA LEU A 87 -3.67 29.41 -23.67
C LEU A 87 -4.28 28.76 -24.92
N GLU A 88 -4.89 29.54 -25.82
CA GLU A 88 -5.45 29.05 -27.10
C GLU A 88 -4.45 29.06 -28.26
N ARG A 89 -3.28 29.68 -28.07
CA ARG A 89 -2.26 29.80 -29.11
C ARG A 89 -0.93 29.19 -28.70
N LYS A 90 -0.31 28.50 -29.67
CA LYS A 90 1.10 28.11 -29.61
C LYS A 90 1.96 29.31 -30.04
N ILE A 91 2.90 29.71 -29.20
CA ILE A 91 3.86 30.79 -29.49
C ILE A 91 5.00 30.21 -30.35
N SER A 92 4.71 29.89 -31.61
CA SER A 92 5.60 29.11 -32.50
C SER A 92 6.94 29.78 -32.84
N SER A 93 7.05 31.09 -32.66
CA SER A 93 8.29 31.84 -32.85
C SER A 93 9.03 32.17 -31.55
N LEU A 94 8.51 31.77 -30.37
CA LEU A 94 9.07 32.10 -29.05
C LEU A 94 10.59 31.94 -29.02
N TRP A 95 11.07 30.70 -29.16
CA TRP A 95 12.50 30.38 -29.02
C TRP A 95 13.40 31.00 -30.09
N ARG A 96 12.83 31.54 -31.17
CA ARG A 96 13.57 32.22 -32.23
C ARG A 96 13.67 33.73 -32.03
N GLU A 97 12.73 34.32 -31.29
CA GLU A 97 12.59 35.77 -31.08
C GLU A 97 12.97 36.19 -29.65
N ILE A 98 13.27 35.23 -28.77
CA ILE A 98 13.45 35.46 -27.35
C ILE A 98 14.78 36.11 -26.97
N ASP A 99 15.86 35.85 -27.70
CA ASP A 99 17.23 36.23 -27.28
C ASP A 99 17.42 37.75 -27.15
N ALA A 100 16.76 38.54 -28.00
CA ALA A 100 16.81 40.01 -27.93
C ALA A 100 15.68 40.62 -27.10
N SER A 101 14.81 39.79 -26.53
CA SER A 101 13.71 40.25 -25.71
C SER A 101 14.16 40.50 -24.26
N PRO A 102 13.52 41.44 -23.53
CA PRO A 102 13.77 41.65 -22.11
C PRO A 102 13.68 40.34 -21.31
N ILE A 103 12.71 39.47 -21.62
CA ILE A 103 12.49 38.22 -20.88
C ILE A 103 13.42 37.06 -21.31
N GLY A 104 14.33 37.29 -22.25
CA GLY A 104 15.23 36.26 -22.76
C GLY A 104 16.23 35.76 -21.72
N GLY A 105 16.86 36.67 -20.99
CA GLY A 105 17.75 36.32 -19.87
C GLY A 105 17.05 35.53 -18.77
N ASP A 106 15.82 35.92 -18.43
CA ASP A 106 14.97 35.26 -17.44
C ASP A 106 14.66 33.81 -17.85
N LEU A 107 14.28 33.58 -19.11
CA LEU A 107 14.00 32.24 -19.61
C LEU A 107 15.28 31.41 -19.79
N ALA A 108 16.40 32.01 -20.13
CA ALA A 108 17.69 31.32 -20.17
C ALA A 108 18.13 30.86 -18.77
N GLU A 109 17.96 31.69 -17.74
CA GLU A 109 18.19 31.34 -16.34
C GLU A 109 17.30 30.16 -15.93
N PHE A 110 15.98 30.25 -16.19
CA PHE A 110 15.04 29.15 -15.93
C PHE A 110 15.47 27.83 -16.60
N LEU A 111 15.83 27.87 -17.89
CA LEU A 111 16.22 26.68 -18.64
C LEU A 111 17.55 26.09 -18.16
N THR A 112 18.46 26.94 -17.69
CA THR A 112 19.76 26.52 -17.13
C THR A 112 19.56 25.82 -15.79
N THR A 113 18.75 26.40 -14.90
CA THR A 113 18.41 25.76 -13.63
C THR A 113 17.65 24.46 -13.84
N ALA A 114 16.68 24.42 -14.77
CA ALA A 114 16.01 23.18 -15.13
C ALA A 114 17.00 22.12 -15.64
N GLN A 115 18.07 22.50 -16.38
CA GLN A 115 19.13 21.56 -16.76
C GLN A 115 19.85 20.98 -15.56
N GLY A 116 20.23 21.85 -14.61
CA GLY A 116 20.93 21.45 -13.38
C GLY A 116 20.11 20.48 -12.53
N LEU A 117 18.78 20.62 -12.55
CA LEU A 117 17.85 19.69 -11.91
C LEU A 117 17.63 18.39 -12.71
N GLY A 118 18.27 18.20 -13.87
CA GLY A 118 18.20 16.98 -14.67
C GLY A 118 17.11 16.95 -15.75
N PHE A 119 16.45 18.07 -16.06
CA PHE A 119 15.44 18.10 -17.12
C PHE A 119 16.09 17.94 -18.51
N THR A 120 15.55 17.04 -19.33
CA THR A 120 15.99 16.90 -20.73
C THR A 120 15.71 18.17 -21.55
N GLN A 121 16.49 18.40 -22.60
CA GLN A 121 16.33 19.54 -23.53
C GLN A 121 14.88 19.71 -23.99
N ARG A 122 14.23 18.60 -24.36
CA ARG A 122 12.85 18.58 -24.81
C ARG A 122 11.89 19.05 -23.73
N VAL A 123 12.03 18.54 -22.50
CA VAL A 123 11.11 18.84 -21.39
C VAL A 123 11.27 20.29 -20.92
N ARG A 124 12.50 20.78 -20.76
CA ARG A 124 12.72 22.18 -20.33
C ARG A 124 12.23 23.19 -21.36
N THR A 125 12.46 22.93 -22.65
CA THR A 125 11.98 23.80 -23.74
C THR A 125 10.45 23.77 -23.86
N ALA A 126 9.82 22.60 -23.68
CA ALA A 126 8.36 22.53 -23.63
C ALA A 126 7.82 23.31 -22.42
N THR A 127 8.34 23.03 -21.22
CA THR A 127 7.93 23.66 -19.95
C THR A 127 8.09 25.17 -20.01
N GLY A 128 9.26 25.67 -20.42
CA GLY A 128 9.59 27.09 -20.53
C GLY A 128 8.63 27.86 -21.42
N SER A 129 8.17 27.24 -22.51
CA SER A 129 7.17 27.85 -23.39
C SER A 129 5.78 27.79 -22.76
N GLN A 130 5.44 26.66 -22.13
CA GLN A 130 4.09 26.34 -21.65
C GLN A 130 3.66 27.20 -20.46
N ALA A 131 4.53 27.47 -19.50
CA ALA A 131 4.19 28.25 -18.31
C ALA A 131 5.05 29.51 -18.13
N PRO A 132 6.38 29.44 -17.94
CA PRO A 132 7.20 30.61 -17.60
C PRO A 132 7.09 31.74 -18.62
N ALA A 133 7.19 31.46 -19.92
CA ALA A 133 7.05 32.49 -20.96
C ALA A 133 5.68 33.19 -20.89
N ARG A 134 4.60 32.44 -20.67
CA ARG A 134 3.24 33.02 -20.56
C ARG A 134 3.06 33.84 -19.29
N LEU A 135 3.64 33.39 -18.18
CA LEU A 135 3.66 34.13 -16.92
C LEU A 135 4.39 35.46 -17.10
N LEU A 136 5.61 35.44 -17.67
CA LEU A 136 6.40 36.65 -17.91
C LEU A 136 5.72 37.63 -18.88
N ILE A 137 5.11 37.13 -19.96
CA ILE A 137 4.35 37.96 -20.91
C ILE A 137 3.14 38.61 -20.23
N GLN A 138 2.30 37.82 -19.54
CA GLN A 138 1.03 38.33 -19.02
C GLN A 138 1.22 39.25 -17.80
N THR A 139 2.14 38.90 -16.90
CA THR A 139 2.44 39.73 -15.72
C THR A 139 3.28 40.95 -16.10
N GLY A 140 4.11 40.84 -17.16
CA GLY A 140 5.14 41.79 -17.53
C GLY A 140 6.21 41.99 -16.45
N ARG A 141 6.32 41.05 -15.52
CA ARG A 141 7.33 41.02 -14.45
C ARG A 141 8.56 40.24 -14.89
N ARG A 142 9.68 40.46 -14.21
CA ARG A 142 10.89 39.63 -14.32
C ARG A 142 10.70 38.29 -13.60
N LEU A 143 11.53 37.30 -13.91
CA LEU A 143 11.48 35.97 -13.29
C LEU A 143 11.47 36.02 -11.76
N HIS A 144 12.39 36.79 -11.17
CA HIS A 144 12.56 36.96 -9.73
C HIS A 144 11.44 37.75 -9.04
N GLN A 145 10.49 38.28 -9.81
CA GLN A 145 9.31 38.99 -9.31
C GLN A 145 8.03 38.16 -9.41
N LEU A 146 8.12 36.91 -9.90
CA LEU A 146 6.99 35.99 -9.92
C LEU A 146 6.66 35.51 -8.51
N THR A 147 5.37 35.42 -8.24
CA THR A 147 4.79 35.05 -6.95
C THR A 147 3.90 33.82 -7.09
N LEU A 148 3.55 33.20 -5.96
CA LEU A 148 2.60 32.09 -5.96
C LEU A 148 1.22 32.50 -6.53
N ALA A 149 0.80 33.74 -6.29
CA ALA A 149 -0.45 34.28 -6.83
C ALA A 149 -0.47 34.31 -8.37
N ASP A 150 0.66 34.63 -9.01
CA ASP A 150 0.75 34.63 -10.48
C ASP A 150 0.59 33.20 -11.04
N LEU A 151 1.13 32.19 -10.34
CA LEU A 151 0.98 30.78 -10.71
C LEU A 151 -0.48 30.31 -10.49
N ASP A 152 -1.13 30.75 -9.41
CA ASP A 152 -2.51 30.41 -9.11
C ASP A 152 -3.49 31.04 -10.11
N GLU A 153 -3.25 32.29 -10.54
CA GLU A 153 -4.01 32.96 -11.59
C GLU A 153 -3.88 32.20 -12.93
N PHE A 154 -2.66 31.81 -13.30
CA PHE A 154 -2.42 30.99 -14.49
C PHE A 154 -3.16 29.64 -14.41
N ALA A 155 -3.14 28.98 -13.25
CA ALA A 155 -3.87 27.74 -13.02
C ALA A 155 -5.39 27.91 -13.13
N ALA A 156 -5.92 29.04 -12.64
CA ALA A 156 -7.35 29.38 -12.76
C ALA A 156 -7.74 29.58 -14.22
N ALA A 157 -6.95 30.34 -15.00
CA ALA A 157 -7.18 30.53 -16.43
C ALA A 157 -7.13 29.21 -17.22
N CYS A 158 -6.26 28.28 -16.84
CA CYS A 158 -6.23 26.94 -17.44
C CYS A 158 -7.50 26.13 -17.16
N ARG A 159 -8.09 26.25 -15.96
CA ARG A 159 -9.36 25.61 -15.60
C ARG A 159 -10.52 26.24 -16.37
N ASP A 160 -10.61 27.56 -16.41
CA ASP A 160 -11.61 28.28 -17.20
C ASP A 160 -11.59 27.85 -18.68
N ARG A 161 -10.39 27.74 -19.27
CA ARG A 161 -10.25 27.19 -20.63
C ARG A 161 -10.76 25.75 -20.74
N GLN A 162 -10.48 24.89 -19.77
CA GLN A 162 -10.99 23.52 -19.78
C GLN A 162 -12.52 23.52 -19.76
N ASP A 163 -13.13 24.34 -18.92
CA ASP A 163 -14.58 24.41 -18.77
C ASP A 163 -15.24 24.94 -20.04
N ARG A 164 -14.66 25.97 -20.67
CA ARG A 164 -15.14 26.54 -21.94
C ARG A 164 -14.96 25.61 -23.15
N THR A 165 -13.87 24.85 -23.22
CA THR A 165 -13.49 24.09 -24.44
C THR A 165 -13.65 22.58 -24.33
N GLY A 166 -13.88 22.05 -23.13
CA GLY A 166 -13.81 20.62 -22.82
C GLY A 166 -12.39 20.01 -22.93
N LYS A 167 -11.37 20.77 -23.34
CA LYS A 167 -10.01 20.27 -23.54
C LYS A 167 -9.23 20.30 -22.22
N GLY A 168 -8.85 19.12 -21.72
CA GLY A 168 -8.08 18.99 -20.49
C GLY A 168 -6.76 19.79 -20.51
N TRP A 169 -6.39 20.36 -19.36
CA TRP A 169 -5.18 21.20 -19.19
C TRP A 169 -3.98 20.46 -18.57
N HIS A 170 -3.94 19.12 -18.65
CA HIS A 170 -2.92 18.29 -17.99
C HIS A 170 -1.47 18.67 -18.34
N HIS A 171 -1.20 19.10 -19.58
CA HIS A 171 0.11 19.55 -20.02
C HIS A 171 0.51 20.88 -19.36
N TYR A 172 -0.40 21.85 -19.25
CA TYR A 172 -0.17 23.09 -18.51
C TYR A 172 -0.02 22.81 -17.01
N LYS A 173 -0.79 21.87 -16.46
CA LYS A 173 -0.65 21.45 -15.05
C LYS A 173 0.75 20.89 -14.76
N ALA A 174 1.27 20.04 -15.63
CA ALA A 174 2.63 19.51 -15.51
C ALA A 174 3.68 20.62 -15.66
N ALA A 175 3.54 21.49 -16.66
CA ALA A 175 4.46 22.61 -16.87
C ALA A 175 4.46 23.61 -15.69
N LEU A 176 3.30 23.88 -15.10
CA LEU A 176 3.16 24.76 -13.95
C LEU A 176 3.83 24.17 -12.71
N ALA A 177 3.63 22.87 -12.45
CA ALA A 177 4.30 22.18 -11.35
C ALA A 177 5.83 22.19 -11.51
N ASN A 178 6.33 21.94 -12.72
CA ASN A 178 7.76 22.04 -13.03
C ASN A 178 8.26 23.49 -12.88
N THR A 179 7.46 24.47 -13.28
CA THR A 179 7.81 25.89 -13.15
C THR A 179 7.95 26.29 -11.69
N HIS A 180 6.95 25.95 -10.85
CA HIS A 180 7.02 26.17 -9.41
C HIS A 180 8.29 25.53 -8.84
N LEU A 181 8.57 24.29 -9.20
CA LEU A 181 9.74 23.57 -8.69
C LEU A 181 11.06 24.26 -9.06
N VAL A 182 11.23 24.69 -10.31
CA VAL A 182 12.42 25.43 -10.74
C VAL A 182 12.52 26.78 -10.03
N LEU A 183 11.41 27.51 -9.87
CA LEU A 183 11.40 28.78 -9.13
C LEU A 183 11.72 28.60 -7.63
N PHE A 184 11.33 27.48 -7.03
CA PHE A 184 11.72 27.11 -5.67
C PHE A 184 13.23 26.89 -5.57
N HIS A 185 13.82 26.12 -6.49
CA HIS A 185 15.27 25.88 -6.54
C HIS A 185 16.09 27.12 -6.92
N LEU A 186 15.47 28.13 -7.55
CA LEU A 186 16.06 29.45 -7.74
C LEU A 186 15.99 30.34 -6.49
N GLY A 187 15.32 29.91 -5.42
CA GLY A 187 15.07 30.72 -4.22
C GLY A 187 14.01 31.82 -4.42
N ILE A 188 13.28 31.81 -5.54
CA ILE A 188 12.24 32.81 -5.85
C ILE A 188 10.95 32.50 -5.09
N LEU A 189 10.56 31.22 -5.02
CA LEU A 189 9.42 30.77 -4.24
C LEU A 189 9.89 30.08 -2.94
N PRO A 190 9.28 30.36 -1.78
CA PRO A 190 9.76 29.87 -0.49
C PRO A 190 9.45 28.39 -0.21
N GLU A 191 8.47 27.82 -0.91
CA GLU A 191 8.02 26.45 -0.72
C GLU A 191 7.97 25.70 -2.07
N PRO A 192 8.29 24.40 -2.09
CA PRO A 192 8.12 23.58 -3.29
C PRO A 192 6.63 23.37 -3.62
N PRO A 193 6.30 22.92 -4.85
CA PRO A 193 4.92 22.62 -5.22
C PRO A 193 4.30 21.57 -4.29
N ARG A 194 3.10 21.87 -3.79
CA ARG A 194 2.38 21.00 -2.85
C ARG A 194 2.00 19.67 -3.52
N PRO A 195 2.42 18.51 -2.98
CA PRO A 195 1.97 17.23 -3.49
C PRO A 195 0.45 17.09 -3.25
N GLY A 196 -0.33 17.08 -4.34
CA GLY A 196 -1.76 16.79 -4.30
C GLY A 196 -2.71 17.99 -4.06
N GLY A 197 -2.22 19.23 -4.14
CA GLY A 197 -3.02 20.46 -4.07
C GLY A 197 -3.74 20.70 -2.73
N PRO A 198 -4.21 21.93 -2.43
CA PRO A 198 -5.18 22.12 -1.36
C PRO A 198 -6.47 21.35 -1.68
N TRP A 199 -7.00 20.61 -0.71
CA TRP A 199 -8.32 20.00 -0.84
C TRP A 199 -9.35 21.02 -0.43
N ASP A 200 -9.99 21.63 -1.41
CA ASP A 200 -11.28 22.24 -1.16
C ASP A 200 -12.29 21.12 -0.96
N PHE A 201 -12.68 20.88 0.30
CA PHE A 201 -13.69 19.86 0.60
C PHE A 201 -15.04 20.21 -0.01
N ALA A 202 -15.36 21.49 -0.23
CA ALA A 202 -16.58 21.90 -0.91
C ALA A 202 -16.60 21.37 -2.35
N VAL A 203 -15.50 21.54 -3.09
CA VAL A 203 -15.36 20.97 -4.45
C VAL A 203 -15.43 19.44 -4.42
N ARG A 204 -14.86 18.80 -3.40
CA ARG A 204 -14.82 17.32 -3.31
C ARG A 204 -16.17 16.71 -2.94
N LEU A 205 -16.97 17.46 -2.19
CA LEU A 205 -18.31 17.11 -1.74
C LEU A 205 -19.39 17.75 -2.63
N ASP A 206 -19.01 18.26 -3.80
CA ASP A 206 -19.94 18.75 -4.81
C ASP A 206 -20.93 17.66 -5.24
N GLY A 207 -22.17 18.09 -5.52
CA GLY A 207 -23.31 17.21 -5.80
C GLY A 207 -23.93 16.56 -4.56
N ILE A 208 -23.66 17.05 -3.35
CA ILE A 208 -24.29 16.61 -2.10
C ILE A 208 -25.21 17.71 -1.59
N THR A 209 -26.37 17.35 -1.00
CA THR A 209 -27.27 18.32 -0.37
C THR A 209 -26.50 19.24 0.58
N PRO A 210 -26.62 20.58 0.46
CA PRO A 210 -25.73 21.53 1.13
C PRO A 210 -25.56 21.31 2.64
N ALA A 211 -26.66 21.04 3.35
CA ALA A 211 -26.61 20.83 4.80
C ALA A 211 -25.84 19.55 5.22
N ILE A 212 -25.93 18.49 4.41
CA ILE A 212 -25.17 17.25 4.65
C ILE A 212 -23.71 17.45 4.28
N ALA A 213 -23.43 18.18 3.19
CA ALA A 213 -22.08 18.51 2.77
C ALA A 213 -21.35 19.33 3.86
N GLU A 214 -22.00 20.36 4.41
CA GLU A 214 -21.46 21.21 5.48
C GLU A 214 -21.07 20.37 6.71
N ALA A 215 -21.95 19.50 7.20
CA ALA A 215 -21.63 18.62 8.33
C ALA A 215 -20.47 17.65 8.05
N MET A 216 -20.34 17.15 6.81
CA MET A 216 -19.20 16.34 6.40
C MET A 216 -17.90 17.16 6.29
N ILE A 217 -17.97 18.40 5.81
CA ILE A 217 -16.83 19.33 5.74
C ILE A 217 -16.33 19.62 7.16
N ASP A 218 -17.22 19.99 8.08
CA ASP A 218 -16.89 20.27 9.48
C ASP A 218 -16.18 19.07 10.13
N TYR A 219 -16.66 17.87 9.85
CA TYR A 219 -16.05 16.65 10.37
C TYR A 219 -14.66 16.44 9.78
N LEU A 220 -14.49 16.59 8.47
CA LEU A 220 -13.19 16.44 7.80
C LEU A 220 -12.19 17.50 8.29
N GLU A 221 -12.63 18.74 8.52
CA GLU A 221 -11.83 19.81 9.13
C GLU A 221 -11.39 19.43 10.55
N ALA A 222 -12.31 18.93 11.39
CA ALA A 222 -11.97 18.44 12.72
C ALA A 222 -10.93 17.29 12.67
N LYS A 223 -11.06 16.36 11.71
CA LYS A 223 -10.09 15.27 11.53
C LYS A 223 -8.71 15.73 11.06
N ARG A 224 -8.56 16.93 10.47
CA ARG A 224 -7.22 17.46 10.14
C ARG A 224 -6.37 17.70 11.38
N GLY A 225 -6.98 17.93 12.54
CA GLY A 225 -6.26 18.08 13.81
C GLY A 225 -5.66 16.79 14.37
N THR A 226 -6.17 15.62 13.96
CA THR A 226 -5.79 14.32 14.57
C THR A 226 -5.30 13.27 13.56
N CYS A 227 -5.53 13.48 12.27
CA CYS A 227 -5.20 12.53 11.22
C CYS A 227 -4.25 13.12 10.19
N THR A 228 -3.40 12.25 9.62
CA THR A 228 -2.58 12.64 8.47
C THR A 228 -3.45 13.04 7.29
N ARG A 229 -2.92 13.92 6.43
CA ARG A 229 -3.58 14.41 5.22
C ARG A 229 -4.16 13.28 4.37
N HIS A 230 -3.37 12.24 4.09
CA HIS A 230 -3.82 11.10 3.28
C HIS A 230 -5.04 10.39 3.88
N THR A 231 -5.09 10.26 5.21
CA THR A 231 -6.23 9.66 5.91
C THR A 231 -7.48 10.50 5.72
N VAL A 232 -7.40 11.82 5.95
CA VAL A 232 -8.54 12.73 5.78
C VAL A 232 -9.04 12.73 4.32
N SER A 233 -8.14 12.76 3.34
CA SER A 233 -8.50 12.66 1.91
C SER A 233 -9.20 11.34 1.56
N SER A 234 -8.75 10.23 2.14
CA SER A 234 -9.39 8.92 1.98
C SER A 234 -10.77 8.87 2.61
N MET A 235 -10.96 9.54 3.76
CA MET A 235 -12.26 9.70 4.41
C MET A 235 -13.20 10.53 3.54
N ALA A 236 -12.74 11.69 3.05
CA ALA A 236 -13.52 12.59 2.20
C ALA A 236 -14.04 11.89 0.93
N THR A 237 -13.22 11.06 0.28
CA THR A 237 -13.69 10.26 -0.88
C THR A 237 -14.81 9.29 -0.52
N ARG A 238 -14.74 8.65 0.65
CA ARG A 238 -15.75 7.67 1.08
C ARG A 238 -17.04 8.35 1.52
N LEU A 239 -16.91 9.47 2.25
CA LEU A 239 -18.05 10.29 2.66
C LEU A 239 -18.74 10.94 1.46
N SER A 240 -17.98 11.40 0.46
CA SER A 240 -18.53 11.91 -0.80
C SER A 240 -19.43 10.89 -1.49
N GLY A 241 -18.99 9.63 -1.58
CA GLY A 241 -19.80 8.55 -2.14
C GLY A 241 -21.07 8.25 -1.35
N PHE A 242 -21.05 8.40 -0.02
CA PHE A 242 -22.23 8.23 0.82
C PHE A 242 -23.19 9.43 0.70
N GLY A 243 -22.68 10.66 0.76
CA GLY A 243 -23.51 11.86 0.67
C GLY A 243 -24.20 12.02 -0.68
N ARG A 244 -23.53 11.65 -1.79
CA ARG A 244 -24.17 11.64 -3.12
C ARG A 244 -25.31 10.64 -3.18
N PHE A 245 -25.09 9.43 -2.67
CA PHE A 245 -26.15 8.42 -2.57
C PHE A 245 -27.34 8.92 -1.76
N LEU A 246 -27.11 9.58 -0.62
CA LEU A 246 -28.19 10.18 0.17
C LEU A 246 -28.92 11.29 -0.58
N THR A 247 -28.20 12.10 -1.35
CA THR A 247 -28.76 13.20 -2.14
C THR A 247 -29.67 12.66 -3.25
N ASP A 248 -29.25 11.59 -3.92
CA ASP A 248 -30.04 10.93 -4.95
C ASP A 248 -31.28 10.21 -4.37
N LEU A 249 -31.13 9.59 -3.20
CA LEU A 249 -32.20 8.82 -2.55
C LEU A 249 -33.24 9.71 -1.86
N ASP A 250 -32.79 10.75 -1.16
CA ASP A 250 -33.63 11.65 -0.38
C ASP A 250 -33.12 13.11 -0.44
N PRO A 251 -33.44 13.85 -1.51
CA PRO A 251 -33.04 15.25 -1.66
C PRO A 251 -33.56 16.17 -0.55
N ALA A 252 -34.63 15.76 0.16
CA ALA A 252 -35.23 16.52 1.25
C ALA A 252 -34.51 16.34 2.60
N LEU A 253 -33.53 15.42 2.67
CA LEU A 253 -32.72 15.19 3.86
C LEU A 253 -31.80 16.39 4.11
N THR A 254 -32.10 17.16 5.15
CA THR A 254 -31.36 18.38 5.51
C THR A 254 -30.54 18.23 6.78
N ARG A 255 -30.68 17.10 7.49
CA ARG A 255 -30.10 16.89 8.82
C ARG A 255 -29.66 15.44 8.98
N LEU A 256 -28.45 15.21 9.48
CA LEU A 256 -27.93 13.88 9.80
C LEU A 256 -28.77 13.21 10.91
N SER A 257 -29.40 14.00 11.78
CA SER A 257 -30.30 13.51 12.84
C SER A 257 -31.58 12.86 12.31
N GLN A 258 -31.95 13.10 11.05
CA GLN A 258 -33.08 12.50 10.36
C GLN A 258 -32.71 11.16 9.68
N LEU A 259 -31.44 10.77 9.69
CA LEU A 259 -31.02 9.49 9.13
C LEU A 259 -31.74 8.34 9.83
N ASP A 260 -32.34 7.49 9.01
CA ASP A 260 -32.99 6.25 9.42
C ASP A 260 -32.33 5.04 8.77
N ARG A 261 -32.25 3.96 9.55
CA ARG A 261 -31.60 2.73 9.11
C ARG A 261 -32.30 2.11 7.90
N ARG A 262 -33.62 1.94 7.93
CA ARG A 262 -34.36 1.26 6.86
C ARG A 262 -34.48 2.13 5.62
N ARG A 263 -34.72 3.44 5.81
CA ARG A 263 -34.90 4.37 4.70
C ARG A 263 -33.59 4.72 3.99
N HIS A 264 -32.48 4.85 4.70
CA HIS A 264 -31.25 5.42 4.13
C HIS A 264 -30.06 4.46 4.14
N ILE A 265 -29.85 3.73 5.24
CA ILE A 265 -28.62 2.95 5.47
C ILE A 265 -28.70 1.58 4.79
N GLU A 266 -29.80 0.86 4.94
CA GLU A 266 -29.99 -0.45 4.31
C GLU A 266 -29.98 -0.35 2.77
N PRO A 267 -30.66 0.62 2.12
CA PRO A 267 -30.53 0.85 0.68
C PRO A 267 -29.09 1.18 0.26
N TRP A 268 -28.38 2.00 1.03
CA TRP A 268 -26.97 2.30 0.75
C TRP A 268 -26.09 1.06 0.84
N LEU A 269 -26.26 0.23 1.88
CA LEU A 269 -25.53 -1.02 2.02
C LEU A 269 -25.83 -1.97 0.85
N ALA A 270 -27.09 -2.03 0.40
CA ALA A 270 -27.53 -2.83 -0.73
C ALA A 270 -26.99 -2.33 -2.08
N SER A 271 -26.67 -1.03 -2.21
CA SER A 271 -26.10 -0.47 -3.45
C SER A 271 -24.59 -0.64 -3.56
N LEU A 272 -23.88 -0.91 -2.46
CA LEU A 272 -22.40 -1.03 -2.49
C LEU A 272 -21.86 -2.15 -3.41
N PRO A 273 -22.50 -3.33 -3.53
CA PRO A 273 -22.09 -4.37 -4.48
C PRO A 273 -22.08 -3.92 -5.95
N ASP A 274 -22.98 -3.02 -6.33
CA ASP A 274 -23.13 -2.52 -7.69
C ASP A 274 -22.42 -1.18 -7.92
N ALA A 275 -21.78 -0.63 -6.88
CA ALA A 275 -21.09 0.65 -6.97
C ALA A 275 -19.86 0.54 -7.88
N VAL A 276 -19.63 1.57 -8.69
CA VAL A 276 -18.49 1.64 -9.62
C VAL A 276 -17.43 2.62 -9.16
N ASN A 277 -16.19 2.33 -9.50
CA ASN A 277 -15.07 3.24 -9.29
C ASN A 277 -15.14 4.38 -10.31
N SER A 278 -15.34 5.61 -9.84
CA SER A 278 -15.37 6.83 -10.68
C SER A 278 -14.20 7.02 -11.65
N LYS A 279 -13.04 6.39 -11.41
CA LYS A 279 -11.86 6.50 -12.28
C LYS A 279 -11.77 5.42 -13.35
N THR A 280 -12.20 4.20 -13.03
CA THR A 280 -12.05 3.04 -13.94
C THR A 280 -13.37 2.61 -14.56
N GLY A 281 -14.51 3.02 -14.00
CA GLY A 281 -15.84 2.56 -14.39
C GLY A 281 -16.17 1.13 -13.95
N GLU A 282 -15.22 0.43 -13.31
CA GLU A 282 -15.38 -0.97 -12.91
C GLU A 282 -16.06 -1.08 -11.52
N PRO A 283 -16.74 -2.19 -11.23
CA PRO A 283 -17.28 -2.47 -9.90
C PRO A 283 -16.21 -2.38 -8.82
N ILE A 284 -16.54 -1.77 -7.69
CA ILE A 284 -15.62 -1.70 -6.56
C ILE A 284 -15.48 -3.09 -5.90
N GLY A 285 -14.30 -3.38 -5.35
CA GLY A 285 -14.07 -4.65 -4.66
C GLY A 285 -14.64 -4.69 -3.24
N VAL A 286 -14.85 -5.89 -2.70
CA VAL A 286 -15.37 -6.11 -1.32
C VAL A 286 -14.55 -5.39 -0.24
N ALA A 287 -13.23 -5.27 -0.43
CA ALA A 287 -12.36 -4.51 0.46
C ALA A 287 -12.63 -3.00 0.42
N ASP A 288 -13.10 -2.45 -0.70
CA ASP A 288 -13.58 -1.07 -0.77
C ASP A 288 -14.96 -0.90 -0.13
N HIS A 289 -15.87 -1.88 -0.28
CA HIS A 289 -17.17 -1.88 0.43
C HIS A 289 -16.94 -1.76 1.94
N ALA A 290 -16.11 -2.66 2.49
CA ALA A 290 -15.79 -2.67 3.91
C ALA A 290 -15.20 -1.32 4.36
N ARG A 291 -14.30 -0.73 3.58
CA ARG A 291 -13.67 0.56 3.91
C ARG A 291 -14.66 1.73 3.86
N ARG A 292 -15.63 1.73 2.93
CA ARG A 292 -16.71 2.73 2.86
C ARG A 292 -17.63 2.63 4.07
N ILE A 293 -18.08 1.42 4.41
CA ILE A 293 -18.92 1.15 5.58
C ILE A 293 -18.20 1.58 6.85
N VAL A 294 -16.93 1.20 7.02
CA VAL A 294 -16.13 1.61 8.18
C VAL A 294 -15.99 3.12 8.26
N ALA A 295 -15.73 3.81 7.14
CA ALA A 295 -15.59 5.28 7.17
C ALA A 295 -16.88 6.00 7.58
N VAL A 296 -18.03 5.59 7.05
CA VAL A 296 -19.33 6.16 7.43
C VAL A 296 -19.69 5.80 8.87
N ASN A 297 -19.46 4.55 9.29
CA ASN A 297 -19.70 4.14 10.67
C ASN A 297 -18.82 4.93 11.65
N THR A 298 -17.54 5.12 11.36
CA THR A 298 -16.63 5.94 12.18
C THR A 298 -17.11 7.38 12.24
N PHE A 299 -17.46 7.99 11.10
CA PHE A 299 -17.99 9.36 11.05
C PHE A 299 -19.23 9.52 11.95
N LEU A 300 -20.26 8.69 11.73
CA LEU A 300 -21.51 8.80 12.50
C LEU A 300 -21.31 8.49 13.99
N THR A 301 -20.41 7.57 14.33
CA THR A 301 -20.08 7.25 15.73
C THR A 301 -19.36 8.42 16.39
N GLU A 302 -18.33 8.98 15.76
CA GLU A 302 -17.53 10.08 16.31
C GLU A 302 -18.38 11.35 16.52
N ILE A 303 -19.22 11.77 15.56
CA ILE A 303 -20.09 12.96 15.75
C ILE A 303 -21.12 12.75 16.87
N THR A 304 -21.56 11.52 17.08
CA THR A 304 -22.46 11.17 18.19
C THR A 304 -21.72 11.24 19.52
N GLU A 305 -20.51 10.68 19.59
CA GLU A 305 -19.65 10.72 20.79
C GLU A 305 -19.21 12.15 21.14
N TRP A 306 -18.99 13.00 20.15
CA TRP A 306 -18.65 14.42 20.33
C TRP A 306 -19.87 15.30 20.66
N GLY A 307 -21.08 14.72 20.72
CA GLY A 307 -22.29 15.42 21.12
C GLY A 307 -22.80 16.44 20.10
N TRP A 308 -22.57 16.22 18.81
CA TRP A 308 -23.10 17.13 17.78
C TRP A 308 -24.63 17.14 17.79
N ASN A 309 -25.22 18.35 17.75
CA ASN A 309 -26.69 18.51 17.77
C ASN A 309 -27.40 17.79 16.62
N ASP A 310 -26.74 17.69 15.46
CA ASP A 310 -27.28 17.01 14.29
C ASP A 310 -26.87 15.53 14.20
N ALA A 311 -26.23 14.95 15.21
CA ALA A 311 -25.90 13.52 15.18
C ALA A 311 -27.17 12.63 15.15
N PRO A 312 -27.14 11.45 14.50
CA PRO A 312 -28.22 10.48 14.58
C PRO A 312 -28.53 10.09 16.04
N LYS A 313 -29.81 10.07 16.41
CA LYS A 313 -30.26 9.76 17.80
C LYS A 313 -29.92 8.35 18.28
N ARG A 314 -29.59 7.44 17.36
CA ARG A 314 -29.27 6.04 17.64
C ARG A 314 -28.19 5.57 16.69
N LYS A 315 -27.48 4.51 17.08
CA LYS A 315 -26.51 3.83 16.21
C LYS A 315 -27.21 3.21 14.99
N LEU A 316 -26.71 3.54 13.81
CA LEU A 316 -27.30 3.14 12.53
C LEU A 316 -26.53 2.02 11.81
N LEU A 317 -25.24 1.87 12.09
CA LEU A 317 -24.33 0.89 11.47
C LEU A 317 -23.72 -0.03 12.54
N PHE A 318 -23.54 -1.31 12.20
CA PHE A 318 -23.01 -2.33 13.10
C PHE A 318 -21.86 -3.10 12.46
N ARG A 319 -21.08 -3.78 13.30
CA ARG A 319 -19.96 -4.63 12.86
C ARG A 319 -20.38 -5.69 11.84
N ASN A 320 -21.58 -6.23 11.97
CA ASN A 320 -22.11 -7.26 11.08
C ASN A 320 -22.51 -6.72 9.70
N ASP A 321 -22.65 -5.39 9.54
CA ASP A 321 -22.88 -4.78 8.23
C ASP A 321 -21.58 -4.78 7.38
N VAL A 322 -20.41 -4.93 8.00
CA VAL A 322 -19.12 -4.98 7.30
C VAL A 322 -18.92 -6.37 6.69
N PRO A 323 -18.72 -6.50 5.36
CA PRO A 323 -18.56 -7.79 4.72
C PRO A 323 -17.28 -8.50 5.19
N ARG A 324 -17.36 -9.82 5.34
CA ARG A 324 -16.19 -10.65 5.65
C ARG A 324 -15.21 -10.62 4.48
N LEU A 325 -13.98 -10.23 4.76
CA LEU A 325 -12.92 -10.21 3.75
C LEU A 325 -12.28 -11.61 3.62
N PRO A 326 -12.05 -12.11 2.40
CA PRO A 326 -11.23 -13.29 2.20
C PRO A 326 -9.82 -13.02 2.73
N LYS A 327 -9.18 -14.05 3.28
CA LYS A 327 -7.80 -13.99 3.80
C LYS A 327 -6.86 -14.76 2.88
N PRO A 328 -6.56 -14.26 1.66
CA PRO A 328 -5.64 -14.95 0.75
C PRO A 328 -4.23 -14.98 1.36
N LEU A 329 -3.48 -16.02 1.04
CA LEU A 329 -2.06 -16.10 1.37
C LEU A 329 -1.28 -14.94 0.70
N PRO A 330 -0.16 -14.48 1.29
CA PRO A 330 0.72 -13.54 0.61
C PRO A 330 1.11 -14.07 -0.77
N ARG A 331 0.89 -13.26 -1.81
CA ARG A 331 1.36 -13.54 -3.17
C ARG A 331 2.82 -13.11 -3.28
N TYR A 332 3.75 -13.96 -2.87
CA TYR A 332 5.17 -13.73 -3.17
C TYR A 332 5.47 -14.05 -4.63
N ILE A 333 6.57 -13.52 -5.14
CA ILE A 333 7.04 -13.80 -6.50
C ILE A 333 7.94 -15.05 -6.45
N PRO A 334 7.67 -16.10 -7.25
CA PRO A 334 8.55 -17.26 -7.32
C PRO A 334 9.98 -16.87 -7.73
N VAL A 335 10.99 -17.62 -7.26
CA VAL A 335 12.42 -17.29 -7.43
C VAL A 335 12.80 -17.03 -8.89
N ASP A 336 12.37 -17.86 -9.83
CA ASP A 336 12.68 -17.66 -11.26
C ASP A 336 12.03 -16.41 -11.87
N ALA A 337 10.80 -16.11 -11.45
CA ALA A 337 10.09 -14.90 -11.87
C ALA A 337 10.73 -13.64 -11.27
N ASP A 338 11.17 -13.72 -10.03
CA ASP A 338 11.84 -12.64 -9.31
C ASP A 338 13.24 -12.36 -9.87
N ARG A 339 13.98 -13.38 -10.29
CA ARG A 339 15.25 -13.23 -11.02
C ARG A 339 15.04 -12.47 -12.34
N ARG A 340 14.10 -12.92 -13.18
CA ARG A 340 13.78 -12.22 -14.45
C ARG A 340 13.35 -10.77 -14.23
N LEU A 341 12.58 -10.50 -13.17
CA LEU A 341 12.19 -9.13 -12.81
C LEU A 341 13.39 -8.28 -12.43
N THR A 342 14.32 -8.84 -11.64
CA THR A 342 15.54 -8.16 -11.21
C THR A 342 16.43 -7.81 -12.40
N ASP A 343 16.60 -8.75 -13.34
CA ASP A 343 17.36 -8.53 -14.57
C ASP A 343 16.71 -7.43 -15.43
N ALA A 344 15.38 -7.45 -15.58
CA ALA A 344 14.64 -6.41 -16.29
C ALA A 344 14.81 -5.02 -15.64
N LEU A 345 14.81 -4.94 -14.30
CA LEU A 345 15.04 -3.69 -13.57
C LEU A 345 16.46 -3.16 -13.78
N ARG A 346 17.48 -4.04 -13.75
CA ARG A 346 18.88 -3.65 -13.98
C ARG A 346 19.14 -3.08 -15.38
N CYS A 347 18.32 -3.44 -16.36
CA CYS A 347 18.42 -2.97 -17.75
C CYS A 347 17.43 -1.83 -18.09
N SER A 348 16.77 -1.22 -17.10
CA SER A 348 15.75 -0.20 -17.34
C SER A 348 16.33 1.16 -17.71
N ASP A 349 15.74 1.80 -18.73
CA ASP A 349 16.02 3.21 -19.06
C ASP A 349 15.56 4.19 -17.96
N HIS A 350 14.73 3.74 -17.02
CA HIS A 350 14.24 4.52 -15.89
C HIS A 350 15.00 4.19 -14.60
N GLU A 351 16.32 4.29 -14.70
CA GLU A 351 17.29 3.80 -13.71
C GLU A 351 16.93 4.15 -12.26
N LEU A 352 16.63 5.42 -11.94
CA LEU A 352 16.30 5.82 -10.57
C LEU A 352 15.07 5.08 -9.99
N ALA A 353 14.02 4.89 -10.79
CA ALA A 353 12.82 4.17 -10.35
C ALA A 353 13.07 2.66 -10.25
N ALA A 354 13.91 2.11 -11.13
CA ALA A 354 14.30 0.72 -11.08
C ALA A 354 15.19 0.41 -9.87
N SER A 355 16.19 1.26 -9.59
CA SER A 355 17.04 1.18 -8.40
C SER A 355 16.23 1.31 -7.10
N ALA A 356 15.18 2.15 -7.08
CA ALA A 356 14.25 2.22 -5.96
C ALA A 356 13.53 0.87 -5.73
N LEU A 357 13.11 0.17 -6.79
CA LEU A 357 12.46 -1.14 -6.69
C LEU A 357 13.44 -2.24 -6.26
N LEU A 358 14.68 -2.20 -6.76
CA LEU A 358 15.76 -3.10 -6.35
C LEU A 358 16.05 -2.95 -4.85
N LEU A 359 16.19 -1.71 -4.35
CA LEU A 359 16.38 -1.45 -2.93
C LEU A 359 15.17 -1.89 -2.10
N ALA A 360 13.95 -1.63 -2.58
CA ALA A 360 12.73 -2.09 -1.92
C ALA A 360 12.65 -3.62 -1.81
N ARG A 361 13.14 -4.33 -2.83
CA ARG A 361 13.26 -5.80 -2.82
C ARG A 361 14.35 -6.27 -1.87
N ALA A 362 15.52 -5.61 -1.85
CA ALA A 362 16.66 -6.00 -1.04
C ALA A 362 16.41 -5.79 0.46
N CYS A 363 15.68 -4.73 0.82
CA CYS A 363 15.41 -4.34 2.21
C CYS A 363 13.95 -4.61 2.64
N GLY A 364 13.11 -5.18 1.76
CA GLY A 364 11.69 -5.41 2.05
C GLY A 364 10.91 -4.15 2.43
N LEU A 365 11.24 -2.97 1.87
CA LEU A 365 10.65 -1.69 2.27
C LEU A 365 9.19 -1.54 1.78
N ARG A 366 8.37 -0.79 2.53
CA ARG A 366 7.12 -0.27 1.96
C ARG A 366 7.46 0.87 1.00
N ILE A 367 6.76 0.97 -0.12
CA ILE A 367 6.98 2.04 -1.10
C ILE A 367 6.90 3.47 -0.51
N GLY A 368 6.09 3.69 0.53
CA GLY A 368 6.08 4.97 1.24
C GLY A 368 7.37 5.21 2.02
N GLU A 369 7.83 4.21 2.78
CA GLU A 369 9.08 4.25 3.54
C GLU A 369 10.28 4.46 2.61
N LEU A 370 10.32 3.71 1.50
CA LEU A 370 11.33 3.82 0.45
C LEU A 370 11.45 5.26 -0.07
N LEU A 371 10.34 5.86 -0.48
CA LEU A 371 10.34 7.20 -1.08
C LEU A 371 10.59 8.32 -0.06
N ASP A 372 10.47 8.02 1.24
CA ASP A 372 10.78 8.95 2.32
C ASP A 372 12.22 8.78 2.83
N LEU A 373 13.03 7.87 2.27
CA LEU A 373 14.46 7.76 2.60
C LEU A 373 15.19 9.07 2.30
N GLU A 374 15.97 9.52 3.27
CA GLU A 374 16.84 10.70 3.19
C GLU A 374 18.24 10.27 2.72
N ILE A 375 19.08 11.22 2.29
CA ILE A 375 20.42 10.93 1.73
C ILE A 375 21.35 10.27 2.76
N ASP A 376 21.17 10.59 4.04
CA ASP A 376 21.92 10.08 5.18
C ASP A 376 21.31 8.79 5.75
N CYS A 377 20.51 8.06 4.96
CA CYS A 377 19.82 6.87 5.44
C CYS A 377 20.74 5.69 5.75
N VAL A 378 22.01 5.71 5.32
CA VAL A 378 22.98 4.64 5.62
C VAL A 378 23.86 5.06 6.79
N HIS A 379 23.88 4.22 7.82
CA HIS A 379 24.65 4.43 9.05
C HIS A 379 25.72 3.33 9.15
N GLU A 380 26.98 3.74 9.19
CA GLU A 380 28.10 2.84 9.49
C GLU A 380 28.23 2.65 11.00
N ILE A 381 28.13 1.40 11.45
CA ILE A 381 28.30 1.05 12.86
C ILE A 381 29.62 0.27 13.00
N PRO A 382 30.62 0.81 13.73
CA PRO A 382 31.92 0.16 13.89
C PRO A 382 31.78 -1.28 14.42
N GLY A 383 32.29 -2.25 13.67
CA GLY A 383 32.23 -3.67 14.02
C GLY A 383 30.92 -4.38 13.66
N GLU A 384 29.88 -3.66 13.23
CA GLU A 384 28.54 -4.18 12.94
C GLU A 384 28.08 -3.91 11.49
N GLY A 385 28.91 -3.24 10.68
CA GLY A 385 28.69 -2.97 9.26
C GLY A 385 27.75 -1.80 8.96
N SER A 386 27.24 -1.77 7.72
CA SER A 386 26.35 -0.74 7.20
C SER A 386 24.88 -1.05 7.51
N TRP A 387 24.13 -0.04 7.96
CA TRP A 387 22.71 -0.19 8.31
C TRP A 387 21.84 0.88 7.67
N LEU A 388 20.73 0.47 7.08
CA LEU A 388 19.70 1.37 6.57
C LEU A 388 18.77 1.81 7.70
N LYS A 389 18.75 3.10 7.99
CA LYS A 389 17.74 3.75 8.83
C LYS A 389 16.46 3.95 8.02
N VAL A 390 15.43 3.18 8.34
CA VAL A 390 14.11 3.37 7.74
C VAL A 390 13.34 4.43 8.54
N PRO A 391 12.93 5.55 7.90
CA PRO A 391 12.25 6.64 8.58
C PRO A 391 10.86 6.22 9.05
N LEU A 392 10.30 7.02 9.97
CA LEU A 392 8.95 6.83 10.52
C LEU A 392 7.94 6.55 9.40
N GLY A 393 7.41 5.32 9.38
CA GLY A 393 6.42 4.88 8.40
C GLY A 393 4.98 5.20 8.83
N LYS A 394 4.01 4.50 8.23
CA LYS A 394 2.58 4.59 8.64
C LYS A 394 2.35 4.24 10.12
N LEU A 395 3.22 3.40 10.68
CA LEU A 395 3.11 2.90 12.05
C LEU A 395 3.88 3.77 13.06
N ASP A 396 4.51 4.86 12.61
CA ASP A 396 5.31 5.77 13.46
C ASP A 396 6.42 5.06 14.25
N THR A 397 7.00 4.03 13.64
CA THR A 397 8.14 3.27 14.18
C THR A 397 9.32 3.38 13.23
N GLU A 398 10.49 3.77 13.75
CA GLU A 398 11.76 3.63 13.05
C GLU A 398 12.29 2.20 13.19
N ARG A 399 13.12 1.77 12.24
CA ARG A 399 13.86 0.51 12.32
C ARG A 399 15.16 0.59 11.54
N MET A 400 16.10 -0.26 11.94
CA MET A 400 17.36 -0.45 11.22
C MET A 400 17.30 -1.78 10.45
N ILE A 401 17.83 -1.78 9.22
CA ILE A 401 17.97 -2.98 8.39
C ILE A 401 19.45 -3.11 8.06
N PRO A 402 20.11 -4.24 8.36
CA PRO A 402 21.51 -4.43 7.97
C PRO A 402 21.60 -4.51 6.44
N LEU A 403 22.62 -3.88 5.88
CA LEU A 403 22.90 -3.86 4.45
C LEU A 403 24.10 -4.76 4.13
N ASP A 404 24.03 -5.42 2.98
CA ASP A 404 25.19 -6.03 2.34
C ASP A 404 25.87 -5.03 1.40
N GLU A 405 27.06 -5.38 0.90
CA GLU A 405 27.85 -4.53 0.00
C GLU A 405 27.05 -4.14 -1.26
N GLU A 406 26.33 -5.09 -1.87
CA GLU A 406 25.51 -4.83 -3.07
C GLU A 406 24.42 -3.77 -2.82
N ALA A 407 23.80 -3.77 -1.63
CA ALA A 407 22.80 -2.77 -1.28
C ALA A 407 23.43 -1.39 -1.00
N VAL A 408 24.65 -1.35 -0.45
CA VAL A 408 25.41 -0.09 -0.26
C VAL A 408 25.79 0.50 -1.63
N GLU A 409 26.37 -0.30 -2.51
CA GLU A 409 26.71 0.10 -3.89
C GLU A 409 25.47 0.62 -4.65
N LEU A 410 24.31 0.00 -4.43
CA LEU A 410 23.04 0.46 -5.01
C LEU A 410 22.62 1.82 -4.47
N VAL A 411 22.79 2.08 -3.17
CA VAL A 411 22.50 3.40 -2.58
C VAL A 411 23.45 4.45 -3.13
N ASP A 412 24.74 4.16 -3.24
CA ASP A 412 25.73 5.06 -3.85
C ASP A 412 25.36 5.38 -5.29
N ARG A 413 24.98 4.37 -6.09
CA ARG A 413 24.50 4.57 -7.45
C ARG A 413 23.26 5.45 -7.50
N ILE A 414 22.33 5.30 -6.55
CA ILE A 414 21.14 6.17 -6.46
C ILE A 414 21.56 7.61 -6.16
N ILE A 415 22.54 7.83 -5.28
CA ILE A 415 23.07 9.17 -4.96
C ILE A 415 23.72 9.81 -6.20
N GLU A 416 24.40 9.05 -7.05
CA GLU A 416 25.00 9.54 -8.29
C GLU A 416 23.97 10.01 -9.32
N ILE A 417 22.88 9.24 -9.52
CA ILE A 417 21.91 9.48 -10.60
C ILE A 417 20.74 10.37 -10.18
N ARG A 418 20.53 10.60 -8.89
CA ARG A 418 19.42 11.44 -8.42
C ARG A 418 19.61 12.87 -8.90
N SER A 419 18.50 13.59 -9.03
CA SER A 419 18.57 15.03 -9.34
C SER A 419 19.01 15.84 -8.11
N PRO A 420 19.96 16.77 -8.25
CA PRO A 420 20.31 17.68 -7.17
C PRO A 420 19.18 18.70 -6.93
N GLY A 421 19.29 19.48 -5.86
CA GLY A 421 18.37 20.56 -5.55
C GLY A 421 18.32 20.89 -4.07
N GLU A 422 17.58 21.96 -3.75
CA GLU A 422 17.29 22.40 -2.39
C GLU A 422 16.49 21.34 -1.60
N PRO A 423 16.66 21.29 -0.26
CA PRO A 423 15.89 20.41 0.61
C PRO A 423 14.37 20.61 0.45
N LEU A 424 13.64 19.51 0.31
CA LEU A 424 12.18 19.52 0.15
C LEU A 424 11.49 19.34 1.50
N THR A 425 10.27 19.87 1.63
CA THR A 425 9.47 19.69 2.85
C THR A 425 9.09 18.21 3.03
N HIS A 426 9.52 17.61 4.14
CA HIS A 426 9.21 16.22 4.45
C HIS A 426 7.72 16.04 4.77
N PRO A 427 7.01 15.08 4.14
CA PRO A 427 5.54 14.99 4.21
C PRO A 427 5.00 14.64 5.60
N ARG A 428 5.80 14.00 6.46
CA ARG A 428 5.43 13.65 7.83
C ARG A 428 5.87 14.67 8.88
N THR A 429 7.14 15.08 8.86
CA THR A 429 7.73 15.96 9.88
C THR A 429 7.55 17.46 9.56
N GLY A 430 7.27 17.83 8.31
CA GLY A 430 7.19 19.23 7.88
C GLY A 430 8.54 19.95 7.81
N LYS A 431 9.64 19.27 8.11
CA LYS A 431 10.99 19.85 8.10
C LYS A 431 11.64 19.73 6.72
N PRO A 432 12.56 20.62 6.33
CA PRO A 432 13.37 20.45 5.14
C PRO A 432 14.22 19.16 5.23
N ALA A 433 14.23 18.37 4.16
CA ALA A 433 14.98 17.10 4.08
C ALA A 433 15.56 16.90 2.68
N GLN A 434 16.75 16.28 2.62
CA GLN A 434 17.34 15.82 1.36
C GLN A 434 16.96 14.37 1.10
N PHE A 435 16.09 14.13 0.12
CA PHE A 435 15.62 12.79 -0.20
C PHE A 435 16.63 12.02 -1.05
N LEU A 436 16.72 10.71 -0.81
CA LEU A 436 17.50 9.79 -1.63
C LEU A 436 16.93 9.71 -3.06
N PHE A 437 15.60 9.68 -3.18
CA PHE A 437 14.90 9.56 -4.47
C PHE A 437 14.35 10.90 -4.98
N THR A 438 15.19 11.65 -5.67
CA THR A 438 14.82 12.91 -6.34
C THR A 438 14.95 12.82 -7.85
N HIS A 439 13.95 13.34 -8.57
CA HIS A 439 13.92 13.42 -10.02
C HIS A 439 13.42 14.80 -10.44
N HIS A 440 14.15 15.48 -11.32
CA HIS A 440 13.82 16.83 -11.79
C HIS A 440 13.71 17.85 -10.64
N GLY A 441 14.54 17.72 -9.60
CA GLY A 441 14.50 18.54 -8.39
C GLY A 441 13.33 18.26 -7.44
N GLY A 442 12.46 17.30 -7.77
CA GLY A 442 11.29 16.94 -6.96
C GLY A 442 11.43 15.52 -6.40
N ARG A 443 10.56 15.14 -5.46
CA ARG A 443 10.53 13.75 -4.97
C ARG A 443 10.03 12.81 -6.07
N LEU A 444 10.64 11.64 -6.18
CA LEU A 444 10.16 10.59 -7.07
C LEU A 444 8.74 10.18 -6.69
N ALA A 445 7.81 10.28 -7.63
CA ALA A 445 6.40 9.99 -7.37
C ALA A 445 6.16 8.48 -7.26
N GLN A 446 5.29 8.09 -6.33
CA GLN A 446 4.86 6.70 -6.16
C GLN A 446 4.31 6.07 -7.45
N GLN A 447 3.63 6.87 -8.28
CA GLN A 447 3.12 6.40 -9.56
C GLN A 447 4.23 6.09 -10.56
N GLY A 448 5.34 6.86 -10.55
CA GLY A 448 6.49 6.60 -11.41
C GLY A 448 7.14 5.25 -11.08
N VAL A 449 7.31 4.96 -9.80
CA VAL A 449 7.82 3.66 -9.32
C VAL A 449 6.89 2.50 -9.69
N ARG A 450 5.56 2.69 -9.57
CA ARG A 450 4.59 1.65 -9.97
C ARG A 450 4.61 1.40 -11.48
N LEU A 451 4.65 2.45 -12.29
CA LEU A 451 4.74 2.33 -13.74
C LEU A 451 6.01 1.59 -14.15
N GLU A 452 7.13 1.88 -13.48
CA GLU A 452 8.36 1.16 -13.75
C GLU A 452 8.27 -0.33 -13.37
N LEU A 453 7.64 -0.65 -12.24
CA LEU A 453 7.38 -2.03 -11.88
C LEU A 453 6.50 -2.75 -12.91
N ASP A 454 5.46 -2.10 -13.41
CA ASP A 454 4.60 -2.66 -14.46
C ASP A 454 5.38 -2.90 -15.77
N ARG A 455 6.25 -1.96 -16.16
CA ARG A 455 7.14 -2.12 -17.34
C ARG A 455 8.10 -3.28 -17.17
N ALA A 456 8.81 -3.34 -16.05
CA ALA A 456 9.77 -4.39 -15.78
C ALA A 456 9.08 -5.77 -15.66
N ALA A 457 7.89 -5.84 -15.07
CA ALA A 457 7.12 -7.07 -14.98
C ALA A 457 6.60 -7.55 -16.33
N ALA A 458 6.23 -6.62 -17.23
CA ALA A 458 5.91 -6.93 -18.62
C ALA A 458 7.15 -7.44 -19.38
N ALA A 459 8.29 -6.77 -19.27
CA ALA A 459 9.55 -7.20 -19.89
C ALA A 459 10.00 -8.58 -19.38
N ALA A 460 9.79 -8.86 -18.09
CA ALA A 460 10.08 -10.15 -17.48
C ALA A 460 9.03 -11.24 -17.79
N GLY A 461 7.87 -10.90 -18.39
CA GLY A 461 6.81 -11.86 -18.71
C GLY A 461 6.18 -12.53 -17.48
N ILE A 462 5.96 -11.78 -16.40
CA ILE A 462 5.42 -12.30 -15.11
C ILE A 462 4.04 -11.76 -14.72
N GLY A 463 3.41 -10.96 -15.60
CA GLY A 463 2.11 -10.36 -15.35
C GLY A 463 2.16 -9.19 -14.37
N HIS A 464 1.01 -8.77 -13.82
CA HIS A 464 0.96 -7.61 -12.93
C HIS A 464 1.57 -7.92 -11.56
N VAL A 465 2.51 -7.07 -11.14
CA VAL A 465 3.21 -7.15 -9.86
C VAL A 465 3.00 -5.83 -9.11
N THR A 466 2.73 -5.93 -7.81
CA THR A 466 2.60 -4.77 -6.93
C THR A 466 3.84 -4.59 -6.04
N PRO A 467 4.18 -3.37 -5.59
CA PRO A 467 5.34 -3.14 -4.73
C PRO A 467 5.31 -3.94 -3.42
N HIS A 468 4.11 -4.26 -2.90
CA HIS A 468 3.98 -5.09 -1.70
C HIS A 468 4.37 -6.56 -1.96
N GLN A 469 4.31 -7.05 -3.20
CA GLN A 469 4.76 -8.40 -3.52
C GLN A 469 6.27 -8.53 -3.42
N LEU A 470 7.05 -7.50 -3.79
CA LEU A 470 8.51 -7.47 -3.57
C LEU A 470 8.87 -7.67 -2.10
N ARG A 471 8.17 -6.95 -1.22
CA ARG A 471 8.29 -7.11 0.23
C ARG A 471 7.86 -8.49 0.72
N HIS A 472 6.80 -9.06 0.15
CA HIS A 472 6.40 -10.43 0.47
C HIS A 472 7.45 -11.45 0.02
N THR A 473 8.08 -11.26 -1.15
CA THR A 473 9.19 -12.08 -1.62
C THR A 473 10.38 -12.01 -0.67
N TYR A 474 10.80 -10.81 -0.26
CA TYR A 474 11.85 -10.62 0.74
C TYR A 474 11.55 -11.34 2.05
N ALA A 475 10.35 -11.12 2.60
CA ALA A 475 9.93 -11.74 3.86
C ALA A 475 9.91 -13.27 3.76
N THR A 476 9.35 -13.82 2.68
CA THR A 476 9.33 -15.28 2.44
C THR A 476 10.74 -15.83 2.27
N ALA A 477 11.65 -15.12 1.58
CA ALA A 477 13.02 -15.56 1.40
C ALA A 477 13.79 -15.65 2.73
N LEU A 478 13.69 -14.63 3.58
CA LEU A 478 14.32 -14.65 4.91
C LEU A 478 13.75 -15.74 5.82
N VAL A 479 12.43 -15.90 5.79
CA VAL A 479 11.73 -16.96 6.51
C VAL A 479 12.24 -18.33 6.05
N ASN A 480 12.31 -18.58 4.74
CA ASN A 480 12.81 -19.84 4.19
C ASN A 480 14.29 -20.08 4.51
N ALA A 481 15.07 -19.02 4.68
CA ALA A 481 16.47 -19.07 5.11
C ALA A 481 16.66 -19.28 6.62
N GLY A 482 15.56 -19.42 7.39
CA GLY A 482 15.62 -19.73 8.83
C GLY A 482 15.66 -18.51 9.75
N VAL A 483 15.39 -17.29 9.25
CA VAL A 483 15.32 -16.09 10.10
C VAL A 483 14.17 -16.23 11.10
N SER A 484 14.46 -15.99 12.37
CA SER A 484 13.46 -16.07 13.45
C SER A 484 12.28 -15.11 13.21
N LEU A 485 11.10 -15.47 13.68
CA LEU A 485 9.90 -14.61 13.54
C LEU A 485 10.11 -13.23 14.19
N GLN A 486 10.83 -13.18 15.32
CA GLN A 486 11.15 -11.94 16.03
C GLN A 486 12.07 -11.05 15.19
N SER A 487 13.15 -11.60 14.63
CA SER A 487 14.06 -10.88 13.74
C SER A 487 13.33 -10.37 12.50
N LEU A 488 12.48 -11.21 11.89
CA LEU A 488 11.66 -10.80 10.75
C LEU A 488 10.70 -9.65 11.11
N MET A 489 10.08 -9.69 12.30
CA MET A 489 9.23 -8.61 12.77
C MET A 489 9.99 -7.28 12.90
N ALA A 490 11.22 -7.32 13.43
CA ALA A 490 12.08 -6.15 13.53
C ALA A 490 12.44 -5.60 12.15
N LEU A 491 12.94 -6.45 11.24
CA LEU A 491 13.33 -6.06 9.87
C LEU A 491 12.16 -5.50 9.04
N LEU A 492 10.96 -6.04 9.23
CA LEU A 492 9.76 -5.58 8.54
C LEU A 492 9.07 -4.41 9.27
N GLY A 493 9.38 -4.12 10.52
CA GLY A 493 8.61 -3.15 11.31
C GLY A 493 7.16 -3.59 11.49
N HIS A 494 6.96 -4.80 12.00
CA HIS A 494 5.65 -5.38 12.30
C HIS A 494 5.34 -5.22 13.79
N VAL A 495 4.26 -4.51 14.10
CA VAL A 495 3.81 -4.24 15.48
C VAL A 495 3.06 -5.42 16.12
N SER A 496 2.76 -6.48 15.37
CA SER A 496 2.12 -7.69 15.91
C SER A 496 2.62 -8.95 15.22
N ALA A 497 2.74 -10.04 15.98
CA ALA A 497 3.14 -11.35 15.47
C ALA A 497 2.18 -11.83 14.37
N GLN A 498 0.89 -11.50 14.45
CA GLN A 498 -0.11 -11.85 13.44
C GLN A 498 0.26 -11.35 12.04
N MET A 499 0.92 -10.20 11.93
CA MET A 499 1.39 -9.67 10.64
C MET A 499 2.51 -10.52 10.02
N SER A 500 3.33 -11.18 10.84
CA SER A 500 4.45 -12.02 10.39
C SER A 500 4.07 -13.50 10.25
N LEU A 501 3.15 -14.00 11.08
CA LEU A 501 2.64 -15.38 11.04
C LEU A 501 2.06 -15.76 9.66
N ARG A 502 1.67 -14.78 8.84
CA ARG A 502 1.25 -15.02 7.46
C ARG A 502 2.34 -15.62 6.57
N TYR A 503 3.62 -15.40 6.90
CA TYR A 503 4.76 -15.99 6.19
C TYR A 503 5.15 -17.35 6.77
N GLY A 504 4.91 -17.55 8.07
CA GLY A 504 5.18 -18.83 8.73
C GLY A 504 4.29 -19.99 8.27
N LYS A 505 3.30 -19.76 7.42
CA LYS A 505 2.51 -20.84 6.80
C LYS A 505 3.21 -21.50 5.61
N LEU A 506 4.37 -20.99 5.19
CA LEU A 506 5.11 -21.47 4.01
C LEU A 506 6.23 -22.48 4.35
N PHE A 507 6.32 -22.92 5.62
CA PHE A 507 7.43 -23.72 6.15
C PHE A 507 7.26 -25.25 6.04
N ASP A 508 6.84 -25.85 4.92
CA ASP A 508 6.75 -27.33 4.91
C ASP A 508 8.13 -28.03 4.98
N THR A 509 9.18 -27.42 4.41
CA THR A 509 10.56 -27.94 4.45
C THR A 509 11.33 -27.46 5.67
N THR A 510 11.27 -26.17 6.03
CA THR A 510 11.96 -25.65 7.21
C THR A 510 11.35 -26.16 8.52
N ILE A 511 10.02 -26.35 8.62
CA ILE A 511 9.44 -27.04 9.80
C ILE A 511 9.99 -28.46 9.86
N ARG A 512 10.09 -29.17 8.74
CA ARG A 512 10.68 -30.51 8.73
C ARG A 512 12.13 -30.48 9.19
N THR A 513 12.96 -29.57 8.68
CA THR A 513 14.38 -29.47 9.04
C THR A 513 14.60 -29.00 10.48
N GLU A 514 13.84 -28.01 10.96
CA GLU A 514 13.91 -27.56 12.36
C GLU A 514 13.31 -28.61 13.31
N TYR A 515 12.25 -29.31 12.90
CA TYR A 515 11.73 -30.46 13.63
C TYR A 515 12.78 -31.57 13.70
N GLU A 516 13.43 -31.92 12.58
CA GLU A 516 14.49 -32.92 12.52
C GLU A 516 15.69 -32.48 13.37
N ARG A 517 16.13 -31.22 13.29
CA ARG A 517 17.22 -30.66 14.10
C ARG A 517 16.87 -30.64 15.59
N ALA A 518 15.70 -30.11 15.96
CA ALA A 518 15.23 -30.06 17.33
C ALA A 518 14.99 -31.47 17.89
N LEU A 519 14.53 -32.40 17.05
CA LEU A 519 14.39 -33.81 17.39
C LEU A 519 15.75 -34.48 17.55
N THR A 520 16.76 -34.15 16.73
CA THR A 520 18.14 -34.63 16.89
C THR A 520 18.74 -34.10 18.19
N LEU A 521 18.65 -32.79 18.45
CA LEU A 521 19.11 -32.19 19.71
C LEU A 521 18.34 -32.73 20.93
N ALA A 522 17.04 -32.96 20.79
CA ALA A 522 16.24 -33.59 21.83
C ALA A 522 16.65 -35.06 22.03
N LYS A 523 17.01 -35.80 20.98
CA LYS A 523 17.57 -37.16 21.01
C LYS A 523 19.02 -37.21 21.50
N ASP A 524 19.76 -36.11 21.45
CA ASP A 524 21.10 -36.02 22.07
C ASP A 524 20.97 -35.83 23.60
N HIS A 525 19.86 -35.24 24.07
CA HIS A 525 19.55 -35.02 25.48
C HIS A 525 18.60 -36.06 26.10
N LEU A 526 17.87 -36.82 25.29
CA LEU A 526 17.07 -37.98 25.66
C LEU A 526 17.86 -39.21 25.24
N ALA A 527 18.11 -40.18 26.12
CA ALA A 527 18.91 -41.37 25.80
C ALA A 527 18.61 -41.96 24.41
N ASP A 528 19.68 -42.35 23.69
CA ASP A 528 19.66 -42.80 22.29
C ASP A 528 18.48 -43.73 21.97
N LEU A 529 17.84 -43.49 20.81
CA LEU A 529 17.03 -44.52 20.17
C LEU A 529 17.93 -45.72 19.85
N PRO A 530 17.49 -46.97 20.09
CA PRO A 530 18.33 -48.13 19.89
C PRO A 530 18.72 -48.25 18.41
N THR A 531 20.02 -48.09 18.14
CA THR A 531 20.64 -48.34 16.84
C THR A 531 20.71 -49.86 16.63
N THR A 532 20.10 -50.33 15.54
CA THR A 532 20.25 -51.71 15.07
C THR A 532 21.73 -51.96 14.75
N PRO A 533 22.39 -53.00 15.30
CA PRO A 533 23.72 -53.38 14.83
C PRO A 533 23.64 -53.82 13.36
N ALA A 534 24.58 -53.34 12.55
CA ALA A 534 24.72 -53.73 11.15
C ALA A 534 24.88 -55.25 11.05
N GLY A 535 23.89 -55.92 10.48
CA GLY A 535 23.86 -57.36 10.33
C GLY A 535 22.44 -57.91 10.47
N THR A 536 21.60 -57.66 9.47
CA THR A 536 20.27 -58.27 9.39
C THR A 536 20.43 -59.77 9.17
N LYS A 537 20.57 -60.55 10.24
CA LYS A 537 20.12 -61.94 10.22
C LYS A 537 18.60 -61.88 10.33
N ALA A 538 17.92 -62.07 9.20
CA ALA A 538 16.50 -62.31 9.20
C ALA A 538 16.23 -63.53 10.10
N LEU A 539 15.57 -63.30 11.24
CA LEU A 539 15.04 -64.40 12.03
C LEU A 539 13.97 -65.09 11.19
N PRO A 540 13.95 -66.43 11.12
CA PRO A 540 12.99 -67.14 10.31
C PRO A 540 11.65 -67.14 11.05
N LEU A 541 10.93 -66.02 10.98
CA LEU A 541 9.66 -65.84 11.69
C LEU A 541 8.59 -66.82 11.18
N ALA A 542 8.70 -67.24 9.92
CA ALA A 542 7.84 -68.27 9.32
C ALA A 542 8.07 -69.66 9.95
N ASP A 543 9.31 -69.99 10.31
CA ASP A 543 9.65 -71.33 10.81
C ASP A 543 9.33 -71.52 12.31
N ILE A 544 9.13 -70.42 13.05
CA ILE A 544 8.92 -70.46 14.50
C ILE A 544 7.45 -70.29 14.89
N THR A 545 6.63 -69.59 14.10
CA THR A 545 5.31 -69.14 14.58
C THR A 545 4.12 -69.54 13.70
N SER A 546 4.35 -70.16 12.55
CA SER A 546 3.31 -70.67 11.63
C SER A 546 2.24 -69.65 11.19
N CYS A 547 2.38 -68.35 11.52
CA CYS A 547 1.35 -67.34 11.29
C CYS A 547 1.83 -66.30 10.27
N LYS A 548 0.95 -65.98 9.30
CA LYS A 548 1.25 -65.10 8.16
C LYS A 548 1.15 -63.60 8.46
N ASP A 549 0.67 -63.20 9.64
CA ASP A 549 0.40 -61.80 9.98
C ASP A 549 0.92 -61.45 11.38
N TRP A 550 1.74 -60.39 11.47
CA TRP A 550 2.38 -59.92 12.70
C TRP A 550 1.38 -59.34 13.71
N THR A 551 0.17 -58.97 13.26
CA THR A 551 -0.91 -58.51 14.13
C THR A 551 -1.51 -59.63 14.98
N ALA A 552 -1.30 -60.89 14.59
CA ALA A 552 -1.76 -62.07 15.31
C ALA A 552 -0.67 -62.74 16.17
N ALA A 553 0.58 -62.25 16.12
CA ALA A 553 1.68 -62.79 16.91
C ALA A 553 1.60 -62.27 18.37
N PRO A 554 1.75 -63.13 19.40
CA PRO A 554 1.69 -62.71 20.78
C PRO A 554 2.93 -61.87 21.13
N ALA A 555 2.80 -60.54 21.10
CA ALA A 555 3.78 -59.64 21.70
C ALA A 555 3.98 -60.04 23.17
N LEU A 556 5.22 -60.01 23.68
CA LEU A 556 5.57 -60.29 25.08
C LEU A 556 4.59 -59.58 26.04
N LYS A 557 3.64 -60.33 26.59
CA LYS A 557 2.66 -59.86 27.58
C LYS A 557 3.28 -60.01 28.97
N SER A 558 3.68 -58.92 29.59
CA SER A 558 4.03 -58.96 31.02
C SER A 558 2.74 -59.08 31.84
N ARG A 559 2.59 -60.17 32.59
CA ARG A 559 1.39 -60.45 33.40
C ARG A 559 1.31 -59.49 34.59
N LEU A 560 0.13 -58.93 34.82
CA LEU A 560 -0.24 -58.09 35.96
C LEU A 560 -1.40 -58.74 36.71
N ALA A 561 -1.69 -58.27 37.93
CA ALA A 561 -2.77 -58.83 38.74
C ALA A 561 -4.14 -58.77 38.02
N GLY A 562 -4.48 -57.63 37.43
CA GLY A 562 -5.76 -57.42 36.74
C GLY A 562 -5.71 -57.52 35.20
N GLY A 563 -4.60 -57.95 34.59
CA GLY A 563 -4.46 -57.95 33.14
C GLY A 563 -3.03 -58.19 32.65
N PHE A 564 -2.66 -57.56 31.54
CA PHE A 564 -1.31 -57.61 30.97
C PHE A 564 -0.86 -56.23 30.47
N CYS A 565 0.45 -56.01 30.53
CA CYS A 565 1.08 -54.82 29.98
C CYS A 565 1.48 -55.08 28.52
N LEU A 566 1.07 -54.20 27.60
CA LEU A 566 1.55 -54.19 26.21
C LEU A 566 2.76 -53.28 26.02
N ARG A 567 3.51 -52.99 27.09
CA ARG A 567 4.71 -52.17 27.03
C ARG A 567 5.75 -52.92 26.19
N ALA A 568 6.24 -52.28 25.13
CA ALA A 568 7.24 -52.88 24.27
C ALA A 568 8.57 -53.01 25.01
N PRO A 569 9.38 -54.06 24.78
CA PRO A 569 10.70 -54.20 25.38
C PRO A 569 11.61 -52.97 25.18
N ALA A 570 11.44 -52.25 24.06
CA ALA A 570 12.16 -51.01 23.75
C ALA A 570 11.81 -49.82 24.66
N GLN A 571 10.71 -49.89 25.43
CA GLN A 571 10.29 -48.84 26.37
C GLN A 571 10.94 -49.00 27.76
N GLY A 572 11.84 -49.97 27.95
CA GLY A 572 12.53 -50.24 29.22
C GLY A 572 11.60 -50.67 30.37
N ALA A 573 12.20 -50.93 31.54
CA ALA A 573 11.45 -51.27 32.76
C ALA A 573 10.54 -50.11 33.19
N CYS A 574 9.31 -50.42 33.61
CA CYS A 574 8.38 -49.40 34.08
C CYS A 574 8.87 -48.86 35.45
N PRO A 575 9.04 -47.53 35.62
CA PRO A 575 9.45 -46.96 36.91
C PRO A 575 8.32 -46.99 37.96
N TYR A 576 7.09 -47.29 37.52
CA TYR A 576 5.90 -47.38 38.37
C TYR A 576 5.53 -48.84 38.59
N ALA A 577 5.73 -49.35 39.80
CA ALA A 577 5.45 -50.74 40.13
C ALA A 577 3.94 -51.03 40.37
N ASN A 578 3.15 -50.04 40.81
CA ASN A 578 1.85 -50.32 41.46
C ASN A 578 0.65 -49.43 41.03
N ILE A 579 0.63 -48.84 39.83
CA ILE A 579 -0.50 -47.98 39.35
C ILE A 579 -1.05 -48.40 37.96
N CYS A 580 -0.90 -49.67 37.61
CA CYS A 580 -1.10 -50.14 36.23
C CYS A 580 -2.51 -49.93 35.68
N GLU A 581 -3.57 -49.91 36.50
CA GLU A 581 -4.97 -49.80 36.06
C GLU A 581 -5.32 -48.45 35.40
N HIS A 582 -4.48 -47.43 35.65
CA HIS A 582 -4.58 -46.11 35.03
C HIS A 582 -3.60 -45.93 33.87
N CYS A 583 -2.74 -46.93 33.60
CA CYS A 583 -1.72 -46.86 32.56
C CYS A 583 -2.30 -47.07 31.16
N PRO A 584 -1.97 -46.24 30.15
CA PRO A 584 -2.41 -46.43 28.77
C PRO A 584 -1.97 -47.78 28.15
N ASN A 585 -0.90 -48.39 28.67
CA ASN A 585 -0.38 -49.69 28.21
C ASN A 585 -1.05 -50.90 28.87
N PHE A 586 -1.93 -50.68 29.85
CA PHE A 586 -2.67 -51.76 30.49
C PHE A 586 -3.79 -52.25 29.57
N ARG A 587 -3.87 -53.56 29.42
CA ARG A 587 -4.95 -54.28 28.75
C ARG A 587 -5.42 -55.39 29.65
N THR A 588 -6.69 -55.73 29.53
CA THR A 588 -7.36 -56.74 30.33
C THR A 588 -8.47 -57.37 29.51
N ASP A 589 -8.93 -58.53 29.91
CA ASP A 589 -9.94 -59.32 29.19
C ASP A 589 -10.89 -60.02 30.19
N ALA A 590 -11.84 -60.78 29.66
CA ALA A 590 -12.87 -61.45 30.45
C ALA A 590 -12.31 -62.37 31.55
N THR A 591 -11.09 -62.91 31.38
CA THR A 591 -10.48 -63.82 32.36
C THR A 591 -10.06 -63.12 33.66
N TYR A 592 -9.89 -61.79 33.64
CA TYR A 592 -9.48 -60.99 34.79
C TYR A 592 -10.64 -60.31 35.52
N LEU A 593 -11.89 -60.47 35.03
CA LEU A 593 -13.09 -59.89 35.66
C LEU A 593 -13.22 -60.19 37.16
N PRO A 594 -12.98 -61.42 37.66
CA PRO A 594 -13.07 -61.69 39.10
C PRO A 594 -12.09 -60.88 39.94
N ILE A 595 -10.87 -60.67 39.42
CA ILE A 595 -9.81 -59.93 40.11
C ILE A 595 -10.12 -58.43 40.13
N LEU A 596 -10.56 -57.87 38.99
CA LEU A 596 -10.98 -56.47 38.90
C LEU A 596 -12.21 -56.18 39.79
N ALA A 597 -13.14 -57.13 39.89
CA ALA A 597 -14.31 -57.01 40.76
C ALA A 597 -13.93 -57.03 42.25
N ALA A 598 -12.98 -57.89 42.65
CA ALA A 598 -12.44 -57.92 44.00
C ALA A 598 -11.71 -56.61 44.36
N GLN A 599 -10.83 -56.13 43.48
CA GLN A 599 -10.14 -54.84 43.65
C GLN A 599 -11.12 -53.68 43.76
N ARG A 600 -12.21 -53.66 42.97
CA ARG A 600 -13.26 -52.64 43.07
C ARG A 600 -13.94 -52.68 44.44
N SER A 601 -14.24 -53.87 44.94
CA SER A 601 -14.84 -54.05 46.27
C SER A 601 -13.93 -53.52 47.38
N ASP A 602 -12.63 -53.80 47.30
CA ASP A 602 -11.67 -53.32 48.31
C ASP A 602 -11.48 -51.80 48.23
N ALA A 603 -11.42 -51.24 47.02
CA ALA A 603 -11.37 -49.78 46.84
C ALA A 603 -12.60 -49.08 47.43
N ARG A 604 -13.80 -49.68 47.35
CA ARG A 604 -15.01 -49.16 48.00
C ARG A 604 -14.89 -49.15 49.52
N LYS A 605 -14.42 -50.24 50.12
CA LYS A 605 -14.20 -50.32 51.57
C LYS A 605 -13.18 -49.27 52.05
N LEU A 606 -12.11 -49.05 51.28
CA LEU A 606 -11.09 -48.05 51.59
C LEU A 606 -11.61 -46.62 51.41
N ALA A 607 -12.44 -46.36 50.39
CA ALA A 607 -13.11 -45.07 50.22
C ALA A 607 -14.01 -44.75 51.43
N ASP A 608 -14.81 -45.74 51.87
CA ASP A 608 -15.72 -45.59 53.02
C ASP A 608 -14.95 -45.40 54.35
N ASP A 609 -13.81 -46.08 54.53
CA ASP A 609 -12.93 -45.89 55.70
C ASP A 609 -12.27 -44.50 55.68
N ALA A 610 -11.71 -44.08 54.55
CA ALA A 610 -11.11 -42.75 54.39
C ALA A 610 -12.14 -41.63 54.63
N GLN A 611 -13.37 -41.82 54.16
CA GLN A 611 -14.46 -40.85 54.34
C GLN A 611 -14.93 -40.77 55.80
N ARG A 612 -15.05 -41.91 56.51
CA ARG A 612 -15.34 -41.92 57.95
C ARG A 612 -14.26 -41.24 58.79
N ARG A 613 -13.01 -41.28 58.35
CA ARG A 613 -11.85 -40.64 59.00
C ARG A 613 -11.66 -39.16 58.60
N GLY A 614 -12.46 -38.64 57.68
CA GLY A 614 -12.34 -37.26 57.19
C GLY A 614 -11.17 -37.03 56.22
N TRP A 615 -10.58 -38.09 55.66
CA TRP A 615 -9.48 -38.00 54.69
C TRP A 615 -10.02 -37.78 53.28
N ILE A 616 -10.52 -36.57 53.03
CA ILE A 616 -11.29 -36.21 51.82
C ILE A 616 -10.51 -36.46 50.53
N THR A 617 -9.21 -36.12 50.50
CA THR A 617 -8.34 -36.33 49.33
C THR A 617 -8.10 -37.81 49.05
N GLU A 618 -7.99 -38.62 50.10
CA GLU A 618 -7.77 -40.06 49.99
C GLU A 618 -9.05 -40.79 49.55
N ALA A 619 -10.21 -40.39 50.08
CA ALA A 619 -11.51 -40.86 49.61
C ALA A 619 -11.72 -40.53 48.12
N ALA A 620 -11.36 -39.30 47.69
CA ALA A 620 -11.43 -38.92 46.28
C ALA A 620 -10.52 -39.79 45.38
N ARG A 621 -9.31 -40.13 45.86
CA ARG A 621 -8.39 -41.03 45.16
C ARG A 621 -8.99 -42.42 44.96
N HIS A 622 -9.60 -43.00 46.00
CA HIS A 622 -10.27 -44.30 45.90
C HIS A 622 -11.50 -44.26 44.97
N HIS A 623 -12.29 -43.18 44.99
CA HIS A 623 -13.42 -43.00 44.07
C HIS A 623 -12.99 -42.95 42.60
N GLN A 624 -11.86 -42.32 42.29
CA GLN A 624 -11.31 -42.32 40.92
C GLN A 624 -10.93 -43.72 40.44
N LEU A 625 -10.29 -44.53 41.30
CA LEU A 625 -9.97 -45.93 41.01
C LEU A 625 -11.25 -46.76 40.77
N ILE A 626 -12.29 -46.58 41.60
CA ILE A 626 -13.57 -47.28 41.44
C ILE A 626 -14.20 -46.95 40.08
N ALA A 627 -14.28 -45.67 39.72
CA ALA A 627 -14.83 -45.24 38.43
C ALA A 627 -14.08 -45.85 37.24
N ARG A 628 -12.75 -45.95 37.34
CA ARG A 628 -11.92 -46.58 36.29
C ARG A 628 -12.17 -48.09 36.18
N LEU A 629 -12.25 -48.78 37.31
CA LEU A 629 -12.54 -50.22 37.35
C LEU A 629 -13.94 -50.52 36.81
N ASP A 630 -14.94 -49.70 37.15
CA ASP A 630 -16.31 -49.85 36.65
C ASP A 630 -16.39 -49.66 35.13
N ALA A 631 -15.70 -48.66 34.57
CA ALA A 631 -15.60 -48.47 33.13
C ALA A 631 -14.94 -49.69 32.44
N THR A 632 -13.84 -50.17 33.01
CA THR A 632 -13.07 -51.29 32.46
C THR A 632 -13.87 -52.60 32.47
N ILE A 633 -14.55 -52.91 33.58
CA ILE A 633 -15.43 -54.07 33.71
C ILE A 633 -16.58 -54.00 32.70
N THR A 634 -17.20 -52.82 32.56
CA THR A 634 -18.30 -52.59 31.61
C THR A 634 -17.87 -52.82 30.17
N ASP A 635 -16.69 -52.33 29.79
CA ASP A 635 -16.16 -52.48 28.43
C ASP A 635 -15.81 -53.95 28.11
N ILE A 636 -15.27 -54.70 29.08
CA ILE A 636 -15.02 -56.14 28.92
C ILE A 636 -16.35 -56.89 28.74
N GLN A 637 -17.35 -56.60 29.58
CA GLN A 637 -18.67 -57.23 29.49
C GLN A 637 -19.37 -56.95 28.15
N LYS A 638 -19.28 -55.71 27.65
CA LYS A 638 -19.81 -55.33 26.33
C LYS A 638 -19.08 -56.02 25.17
N SER A 639 -17.77 -56.23 25.30
CA SER A 639 -16.95 -56.88 24.27
C SER A 639 -17.17 -58.39 24.24
N ALA A 640 -17.40 -59.03 25.39
CA ALA A 640 -17.78 -60.44 25.48
C ALA A 640 -19.17 -60.71 24.87
N GLY A 641 -20.14 -59.82 25.10
CA GLY A 641 -21.50 -59.95 24.54
C GLY A 641 -21.62 -59.77 23.02
N LYS A 642 -20.59 -59.26 22.34
CA LYS A 642 -20.55 -59.15 20.86
C LYS A 642 -19.91 -60.37 20.18
N GLY A 643 -19.24 -61.25 20.94
CA GLY A 643 -18.51 -62.40 20.42
C GLY A 643 -19.35 -63.67 20.20
N GLU A 644 -20.57 -63.76 20.73
CA GLU A 644 -21.44 -64.94 20.60
C GLU A 644 -22.35 -64.94 19.36
N THR A 645 -22.38 -63.87 18.56
CA THR A 645 -23.30 -63.73 17.40
C THR A 645 -22.72 -64.07 16.03
N LEU A 646 -21.53 -64.69 15.93
CA LEU A 646 -20.88 -65.00 14.65
C LEU A 646 -20.32 -66.42 14.57
N THR A 647 -21.16 -67.44 14.83
CA THR A 647 -20.97 -68.81 14.33
C THR A 647 -22.26 -69.61 14.49
N ALA A 648 -22.97 -69.89 13.38
CA ALA A 648 -23.63 -71.18 13.05
C ALA A 648 -24.71 -70.98 11.96
N GLU A 649 -24.54 -71.71 10.86
CA GLU A 649 -25.46 -71.89 9.73
C GLU A 649 -26.85 -72.38 10.15
N GLN A 650 -27.90 -71.95 9.44
CA GLN A 650 -29.10 -72.78 9.20
C GLN A 650 -29.68 -72.54 7.80
N ASP A 651 -29.76 -73.63 7.04
CA ASP A 651 -30.51 -73.85 5.80
C ASP A 651 -32.03 -73.58 5.94
N GLN A 652 -32.62 -73.01 4.87
CA GLN A 652 -33.96 -73.15 4.20
C GLN A 652 -35.19 -73.81 4.91
N PRO A 653 -36.46 -73.78 4.39
CA PRO A 653 -37.09 -73.10 3.22
C PRO A 653 -38.56 -72.54 3.44
N TRP A 654 -39.22 -72.09 2.35
CA TRP A 654 -40.69 -71.91 2.07
C TRP A 654 -41.36 -70.57 2.52
N LEU A 655 -42.22 -69.84 1.76
CA LEU A 655 -43.25 -70.16 0.72
C LEU A 655 -43.64 -68.93 -0.17
N ALA A 656 -43.97 -69.23 -1.43
CA ALA A 656 -45.04 -68.71 -2.31
C ALA A 656 -45.34 -67.20 -2.49
N GLY A 657 -45.34 -66.78 -3.76
CA GLY A 657 -45.87 -65.52 -4.28
C GLY A 657 -45.28 -65.18 -5.63
#